data_AF-A0A0M4EV41-F1
#
_entry.id   AF-A0A0M4EV41-F1
#
_cell.length_a   1.000
_cell.length_b   1.000
_cell.length_c   1.000
_cell.angle_alpha   90.00
_cell.angle_beta   90.00
_cell.angle_gamma   90.00
#
_symmetry.space_group_name_H-M   'P 1'
#
loop_
_entity.id
_entity.type
_entity.pdbx_description
1 polymer ?
#
loop_
_entity_poly.entity_id
_entity_poly.type
_entity_poly.pdbx_seq_one_letter_code
_entity_poly.pdbx_strand_id
1 'polypeptide(L)'
;MAIIFATSLLSYAMTAMKCDVEMSNNERGFMNGSCYYGMLLGGLFWGFASDAFGRKPAIILSHVTDFIFAFALSFCSTVRWFSAYKFLCGICISGGFLSFMTYVSEVHSHKHRARVMFGMGMMLSISAGVLPCMALGILAIDRFDLPMANSTWSNWHCFLCVGSLPSLIVGIAFIFMPESPRFDLTKGNMQRAAKTITTMRKMAFKKEVRANEEPIKLANPSGGEKQKKFDWKGIKESFTKRNIICAVLIFLIEFFALMCQNTMRLWQPVMIAVAEEDKHDNFTIEFCSVVDLMNKPPPPPKQCHAVVKPDMYYSNFYSVGLCLIAFIISIVIVKYVGIKIVLISFLFVSFVFVIALRFIKGMIGMVFALGLFLSAEFVIAAALMNAIAQIFPTNVRNTVLSVNQIIGRLGSIIGNHVFPLLFYYGCDPPIIWLALSVVENMKLSDTMATPIEEKLDQNLKQQVRSGMVHVSDGKSRPEPLRLSLTMEVLTLQKLEIVTPTSSQLSGPPMESKERMVQITRQKQGGLGLSIKGGAEHKLPILISRIYKDQAADITGQLFVGDAIIKVNGEYITACPHDDAVNILRNAGDIVVLTVKHYRAATPFLQKQLTKDTPDSDNDVTCAELKADEGYKSSVNSGTISRSCSRPMSICSEPEKRWTDVVAVPLMMAYVTRYIYGTDKLRPNAFEVRGLNGVNTGVIHCDELAILSQWLKLITDNVVGLTHLQMKLYNRNFAVGERIEYMGWVNEGVINNNISWQSYKPRFLLLKGTEVMLFETPPLNVAGISKALVVYKVYQTMFRIIKESETVDSRQHCFLLQSSGHAPRYLSVETRQELLRIENSWNAAIVTSVIKLGRKTFAVSHHGKSGGLTLDWQAGFSLTEGSDASIVWQYKFSQLRGSSDDGKSKLKLHFQDAETRAIETKARIGMPSAAEFTLLHACFSHRQGGIGGSGILELNTADLSEAKVRIIKSKFV
;
A
#
# COMPACT_ATOMS: atom_id res chain seq x y z
N MET A 1 16.30 -18.58 22.68
CA MET A 1 17.23 -19.47 23.40
C MET A 1 17.05 -20.93 23.01
N ALA A 2 15.95 -21.61 23.36
CA ALA A 2 15.74 -23.05 23.13
C ALA A 2 16.09 -23.53 21.69
N ILE A 3 15.63 -22.83 20.64
CA ILE A 3 15.95 -23.22 19.24
C ILE A 3 17.46 -23.15 18.90
N ILE A 4 18.18 -22.18 19.45
CA ILE A 4 19.62 -22.04 19.23
C ILE A 4 20.37 -23.18 19.94
N PHE A 5 19.92 -23.56 21.14
CA PHE A 5 20.47 -24.69 21.88
C PHE A 5 20.18 -26.01 21.16
N ALA A 6 18.94 -26.25 20.74
CA ALA A 6 18.58 -27.47 20.03
C ALA A 6 19.46 -27.71 18.79
N THR A 7 19.72 -26.65 18.01
CA THR A 7 20.50 -26.69 16.76
C THR A 7 22.01 -26.64 16.95
N SER A 8 22.53 -25.87 17.90
CA SER A 8 23.96 -25.51 17.97
C SER A 8 24.67 -26.05 19.22
N LEU A 9 23.99 -26.71 20.16
CA LEU A 9 24.63 -27.27 21.35
C LEU A 9 25.66 -28.35 21.00
N LEU A 10 25.35 -29.19 20.00
CA LEU A 10 26.20 -30.33 19.65
C LEU A 10 27.51 -29.88 18.97
N SER A 11 27.51 -28.80 18.19
CA SER A 11 28.72 -28.30 17.54
C SER A 11 29.78 -27.81 18.53
N TYR A 12 29.36 -27.26 19.68
CA TYR A 12 30.26 -26.92 20.78
C TYR A 12 30.72 -28.17 21.54
N ALA A 13 29.83 -29.16 21.74
CA ALA A 13 30.21 -30.40 22.41
C ALA A 13 31.24 -31.21 21.59
N MET A 14 31.15 -31.19 20.26
CA MET A 14 32.08 -31.89 19.36
C MET A 14 33.55 -31.51 19.57
N THR A 15 33.86 -30.29 20.04
CA THR A 15 35.25 -29.90 20.31
C THR A 15 35.84 -30.64 21.51
N ALA A 16 35.01 -31.03 22.48
CA ALA A 16 35.42 -31.79 23.66
C ALA A 16 35.29 -33.31 23.45
N MET A 17 34.39 -33.77 22.57
CA MET A 17 34.14 -35.19 22.31
C MET A 17 35.23 -35.88 21.46
N LYS A 18 36.17 -35.13 20.88
CA LYS A 18 37.12 -35.60 19.85
C LYS A 18 37.89 -36.88 20.21
N CYS A 19 38.25 -37.08 21.48
CA CYS A 19 38.99 -38.25 21.94
C CYS A 19 38.11 -39.39 22.47
N ASP A 20 36.87 -39.10 22.89
CA ASP A 20 35.94 -40.09 23.42
C ASP A 20 35.12 -40.76 22.29
N VAL A 21 34.91 -40.03 21.19
CA VAL A 21 34.18 -40.49 20.01
C VAL A 21 34.98 -40.12 18.77
N GLU A 22 35.61 -41.11 18.12
CA GLU A 22 36.23 -40.91 16.81
C GLU A 22 35.15 -40.63 15.77
N MET A 23 35.25 -39.47 15.10
CA MET A 23 34.26 -39.02 14.13
C MET A 23 34.93 -38.44 12.89
N SER A 24 34.54 -38.95 11.73
CA SER A 24 34.87 -38.37 10.43
C SER A 24 34.17 -37.02 10.20
N ASN A 25 34.70 -36.20 9.28
CA ASN A 25 34.06 -34.94 8.90
C ASN A 25 32.65 -35.14 8.33
N ASN A 26 32.41 -36.26 7.64
CA ASN A 26 31.09 -36.62 7.11
C ASN A 26 30.09 -36.95 8.24
N GLU A 27 30.54 -37.64 9.29
CA GLU A 27 29.71 -37.94 10.48
C GLU A 27 29.40 -36.68 11.29
N ARG A 28 30.36 -35.74 11.43
CA ARG A 28 30.12 -34.42 12.02
C ARG A 28 29.07 -33.64 11.24
N GLY A 29 29.18 -33.64 9.90
CA GLY A 29 28.18 -33.04 9.01
C GLY A 29 26.78 -33.64 9.17
N PHE A 30 26.69 -34.97 9.19
CA PHE A 30 25.43 -35.69 9.42
C PHE A 30 24.83 -35.40 10.80
N MET A 31 25.63 -35.37 11.86
CA MET A 31 25.17 -35.00 13.20
C MET A 31 24.63 -33.57 13.25
N ASN A 32 25.32 -32.60 12.64
CA ASN A 32 24.86 -31.22 12.53
C ASN A 32 23.56 -31.10 11.70
N GLY A 33 23.40 -31.93 10.66
CA GLY A 33 22.20 -31.99 9.83
C GLY A 33 20.98 -32.66 10.48
N SER A 34 21.19 -33.61 11.40
CA SER A 34 20.15 -34.47 11.99
C SER A 34 18.96 -33.72 12.60
N CYS A 35 19.22 -32.61 13.30
CA CYS A 35 18.16 -31.77 13.89
C CYS A 35 17.27 -31.14 12.81
N TYR A 36 17.85 -30.70 11.69
CA TYR A 36 17.09 -30.07 10.61
C TYR A 36 16.24 -31.07 9.83
N TYR A 37 16.68 -32.32 9.67
CA TYR A 37 15.82 -33.39 9.16
C TYR A 37 14.56 -33.56 10.00
N GLY A 38 14.71 -33.54 11.33
CA GLY A 38 13.58 -33.58 12.25
C GLY A 38 12.66 -32.38 12.10
N MET A 39 13.23 -31.18 11.96
CA MET A 39 12.46 -29.94 11.82
C MET A 39 11.59 -29.91 10.55
N LEU A 40 12.06 -30.51 9.44
CA LEU A 40 11.26 -30.63 8.21
C LEU A 40 9.99 -31.45 8.45
N LEU A 41 10.13 -32.61 9.09
CA LEU A 41 9.01 -33.51 9.36
C LEU A 41 8.07 -32.93 10.44
N GLY A 42 8.63 -32.36 11.50
CA GLY A 42 7.87 -31.78 12.60
C GLY A 42 7.07 -30.54 12.21
N GLY A 43 7.57 -29.73 11.27
CA GLY A 43 6.87 -28.52 10.81
C GLY A 43 5.49 -28.80 10.21
N LEU A 44 5.35 -29.91 9.48
CA LEU A 44 4.06 -30.35 8.93
C LEU A 44 3.10 -30.80 10.03
N PHE A 45 3.57 -31.70 10.91
CA PHE A 45 2.77 -32.25 12.01
C PHE A 45 2.26 -31.15 12.96
N TRP A 46 3.17 -30.28 13.42
CA TRP A 46 2.84 -29.26 14.39
C TRP A 46 2.06 -28.08 13.80
N GLY A 47 2.17 -27.83 12.49
CA GLY A 47 1.29 -26.87 11.81
C GLY A 47 -0.18 -27.23 11.99
N PHE A 48 -0.55 -28.47 11.67
CA PHE A 48 -1.91 -28.98 11.87
C PHE A 48 -2.30 -29.05 13.35
N ALA A 49 -1.40 -29.52 14.22
CA ALA A 49 -1.69 -29.62 15.65
C ALA A 49 -1.94 -28.24 16.29
N SER A 50 -1.18 -27.22 15.92
CA SER A 50 -1.32 -25.85 16.42
C SER A 50 -2.64 -25.21 15.97
N ASP A 51 -3.09 -25.48 14.74
CA ASP A 51 -4.38 -25.01 14.24
C ASP A 51 -5.57 -25.80 14.83
N ALA A 52 -5.37 -27.07 15.18
CA ALA A 52 -6.42 -27.91 15.78
C ALA A 52 -6.63 -27.59 17.26
N PHE A 53 -5.55 -27.61 18.05
CA PHE A 53 -5.56 -27.59 19.51
C PHE A 53 -5.27 -26.21 20.12
N GLY A 54 -4.68 -25.28 19.37
CA GLY A 54 -4.31 -23.95 19.84
C GLY A 54 -2.79 -23.75 19.95
N ARG A 55 -2.38 -22.49 20.08
CA ARG A 55 -0.96 -22.11 20.09
C ARG A 55 -0.28 -22.48 21.40
N LYS A 56 -0.92 -22.20 22.54
CA LYS A 56 -0.38 -22.50 23.88
C LYS A 56 -0.07 -23.99 24.11
N PRO A 57 -1.01 -24.93 23.91
CA PRO A 57 -0.73 -26.35 24.16
C PRO A 57 0.33 -26.89 23.21
N ALA A 58 0.38 -26.43 21.96
CA ALA A 58 1.41 -26.82 21.01
C ALA A 58 2.82 -26.39 21.48
N ILE A 59 2.97 -25.16 21.99
CA ILE A 59 4.25 -24.66 22.53
C ILE A 59 4.67 -25.45 23.78
N ILE A 60 3.75 -25.72 24.70
CA ILE A 60 4.07 -26.45 25.93
C ILE A 60 4.51 -27.89 25.61
N LEU A 61 3.70 -28.62 24.84
CA LEU A 61 3.96 -30.03 24.55
C LEU A 61 5.24 -30.22 23.74
N SER A 62 5.49 -29.38 22.74
CA SER A 62 6.71 -29.44 21.93
C SER A 62 7.98 -29.20 22.75
N HIS A 63 8.00 -28.20 23.64
CA HIS A 63 9.19 -27.89 24.43
C HIS A 63 9.44 -28.87 25.58
N VAL A 64 8.40 -29.42 26.20
CA VAL A 64 8.56 -30.46 27.22
C VAL A 64 9.07 -31.76 26.61
N THR A 65 8.54 -32.16 25.44
CA THR A 65 9.03 -33.35 24.72
C THR A 65 10.44 -33.15 24.17
N ASP A 66 10.78 -31.94 23.69
CA ASP A 66 12.16 -31.59 23.31
C ASP A 66 13.14 -31.73 24.49
N PHE A 67 12.75 -31.27 25.69
CA PHE A 67 13.56 -31.47 26.91
C PHE A 67 13.82 -32.95 27.20
N ILE A 68 12.80 -33.81 27.11
CA ILE A 68 12.94 -35.25 27.38
C ILE A 68 13.96 -35.88 26.43
N PHE A 69 13.85 -35.61 25.12
CA PHE A 69 14.79 -36.17 24.14
C PHE A 69 16.17 -35.53 24.23
N ALA A 70 16.27 -34.23 24.52
CA ALA A 70 17.55 -33.54 24.68
C ALA A 70 18.28 -33.97 25.95
N PHE A 71 17.55 -34.30 27.01
CA PHE A 71 18.10 -34.88 28.22
C PHE A 71 18.55 -36.33 27.97
N ALA A 72 17.76 -37.14 27.27
CA ALA A 72 18.16 -38.50 26.89
C ALA A 72 19.44 -38.51 26.02
N LEU A 73 19.67 -37.47 25.22
CA LEU A 73 20.89 -37.30 24.43
C LEU A 73 22.16 -37.28 25.29
N SER A 74 22.11 -36.76 26.52
CA SER A 74 23.29 -36.71 27.40
C SER A 74 23.70 -38.06 27.97
N PHE A 75 22.94 -39.13 27.71
CA PHE A 75 23.27 -40.50 28.10
C PHE A 75 23.81 -41.33 26.92
N CYS A 76 23.85 -40.74 25.72
CA CYS A 76 24.29 -41.42 24.51
C CYS A 76 25.80 -41.30 24.33
N SER A 77 26.44 -42.36 23.81
CA SER A 77 27.89 -42.39 23.57
C SER A 77 28.27 -42.76 22.13
N THR A 78 27.28 -42.97 21.24
CA THR A 78 27.55 -43.31 19.83
C THR A 78 26.89 -42.32 18.87
N VAL A 79 27.58 -42.02 17.76
CA VAL A 79 27.15 -41.09 16.69
C VAL A 79 25.72 -41.38 16.18
N ARG A 80 25.36 -42.67 16.08
CA ARG A 80 24.03 -43.10 15.60
C ARG A 80 22.92 -42.71 16.57
N TRP A 81 23.10 -42.94 17.87
CA TRP A 81 22.13 -42.54 18.88
C TRP A 81 22.06 -41.02 19.03
N PHE A 82 23.20 -40.32 18.96
CA PHE A 82 23.19 -38.86 18.93
C PHE A 82 22.32 -38.32 17.80
N SER A 83 22.50 -38.85 16.60
CA SER A 83 21.75 -38.42 15.42
C SER A 83 20.26 -38.75 15.53
N ALA A 84 19.90 -39.92 16.08
CA ALA A 84 18.52 -40.34 16.27
C ALA A 84 17.77 -39.45 17.28
N TYR A 85 18.34 -39.21 18.46
CA TYR A 85 17.71 -38.34 19.46
C TYR A 85 17.70 -36.87 19.01
N LYS A 86 18.73 -36.40 18.30
CA LYS A 86 18.71 -35.05 17.72
C LYS A 86 17.66 -34.88 16.63
N PHE A 87 17.42 -35.91 15.82
CA PHE A 87 16.31 -35.92 14.87
C PHE A 87 14.96 -35.77 15.59
N LEU A 88 14.74 -36.52 16.69
CA LEU A 88 13.52 -36.40 17.50
C LEU A 88 13.38 -35.01 18.15
N CYS A 89 14.46 -34.45 18.72
CA CYS A 89 14.49 -33.06 19.19
C CYS A 89 14.08 -32.09 18.08
N GLY A 90 14.58 -32.29 16.85
CA GLY A 90 14.22 -31.52 15.67
C GLY A 90 12.72 -31.50 15.38
N ILE A 91 12.06 -32.68 15.46
CA ILE A 91 10.60 -32.80 15.30
C ILE A 91 9.88 -31.97 16.37
N CYS A 92 10.29 -32.10 17.63
CA CYS A 92 9.68 -31.40 18.76
C CYS A 92 9.86 -29.89 18.66
N ILE A 93 11.10 -29.39 18.55
CA ILE A 93 11.41 -27.95 18.61
C ILE A 93 10.77 -27.14 17.46
N SER A 94 10.56 -27.77 16.30
CA SER A 94 9.92 -27.12 15.14
C SER A 94 8.52 -26.61 15.46
N GLY A 95 7.73 -27.38 16.21
CA GLY A 95 6.37 -27.02 16.58
C GLY A 95 6.29 -25.84 17.54
N GLY A 96 7.17 -25.84 18.54
CA GLY A 96 7.25 -24.76 19.52
C GLY A 96 7.63 -23.44 18.86
N PHE A 97 8.62 -23.47 17.97
CA PHE A 97 9.07 -22.28 17.25
C PHE A 97 8.01 -21.71 16.30
N LEU A 98 7.40 -22.53 15.43
CA LEU A 98 6.37 -22.06 14.48
C LEU A 98 5.12 -21.54 15.20
N SER A 99 4.67 -22.25 16.24
CA SER A 99 3.52 -21.84 17.05
C SER A 99 3.81 -20.53 17.79
N PHE A 100 5.03 -20.35 18.30
CA PHE A 100 5.45 -19.11 18.95
C PHE A 100 5.51 -17.92 17.97
N MET A 101 6.10 -18.11 16.79
CA MET A 101 6.13 -17.07 15.75
C MET A 101 4.72 -16.61 15.36
N THR A 102 3.81 -17.57 15.22
CA THR A 102 2.40 -17.29 14.91
C THR A 102 1.72 -16.56 16.08
N TYR A 103 1.91 -17.04 17.31
CA TYR A 103 1.39 -16.44 18.53
C TYR A 103 1.80 -14.96 18.68
N VAL A 104 3.10 -14.64 18.55
CA VAL A 104 3.59 -13.25 18.63
C VAL A 104 2.91 -12.36 17.58
N SER A 105 2.69 -12.91 16.38
CA SER A 105 2.07 -12.19 15.27
C SER A 105 0.55 -11.97 15.42
N GLU A 106 -0.10 -12.78 16.25
CA GLU A 106 -1.53 -12.72 16.56
C GLU A 106 -1.83 -11.84 17.77
N VAL A 107 -0.88 -11.71 18.69
CA VAL A 107 -1.02 -10.92 19.93
C VAL A 107 -0.68 -9.43 19.73
N HIS A 108 0.20 -9.09 18.78
CA HIS A 108 0.65 -7.71 18.57
C HIS A 108 -0.08 -6.97 17.42
N SER A 109 -0.35 -5.68 17.64
CA SER A 109 -0.96 -4.80 16.62
C SER A 109 -0.02 -4.52 15.43
N HIS A 110 -0.60 -4.30 14.25
CA HIS A 110 0.11 -4.01 13.00
C HIS A 110 1.12 -2.86 13.10
N LYS A 111 0.86 -1.85 13.96
CA LYS A 111 1.72 -0.67 14.12
C LYS A 111 3.11 -0.97 14.71
N HIS A 112 3.24 -2.00 15.55
CA HIS A 112 4.50 -2.34 16.23
C HIS A 112 5.13 -3.64 15.75
N ARG A 113 4.45 -4.37 14.86
CA ARG A 113 4.82 -5.73 14.45
C ARG A 113 6.23 -5.84 13.86
N ALA A 114 6.65 -4.91 13.00
CA ALA A 114 7.99 -4.93 12.41
C ALA A 114 9.09 -4.79 13.48
N ARG A 115 8.89 -3.89 14.46
CA ARG A 115 9.84 -3.69 15.57
C ARG A 115 9.95 -4.92 16.47
N VAL A 116 8.82 -5.59 16.73
CA VAL A 116 8.80 -6.83 17.51
C VAL A 116 9.56 -7.94 16.79
N MET A 117 9.40 -8.07 15.46
CA MET A 117 10.10 -9.09 14.67
C MET A 117 11.62 -8.87 14.64
N PHE A 118 12.10 -7.63 14.47
CA PHE A 118 13.54 -7.33 14.61
C PHE A 118 14.04 -7.55 16.03
N GLY A 119 13.24 -7.19 17.05
CA GLY A 119 13.55 -7.49 18.45
C GLY A 119 13.73 -8.98 18.72
N MET A 120 12.94 -9.85 18.06
CA MET A 120 13.13 -11.31 18.14
C MET A 120 14.46 -11.75 17.53
N GLY A 121 14.90 -11.16 16.41
CA GLY A 121 16.22 -11.42 15.81
C GLY A 121 17.37 -11.06 16.76
N MET A 122 17.26 -9.92 17.45
CA MET A 122 18.23 -9.53 18.49
C MET A 122 18.26 -10.53 19.65
N MET A 123 17.10 -11.03 20.10
CA MET A 123 17.04 -12.06 21.16
C MET A 123 17.66 -13.40 20.73
N LEU A 124 17.56 -13.76 19.45
CA LEU A 124 18.26 -14.95 18.91
C LEU A 124 19.78 -14.76 18.95
N SER A 125 20.28 -13.55 18.69
CA SER A 125 21.71 -13.23 18.76
C SER A 125 22.24 -13.25 20.19
N ILE A 126 21.50 -12.67 21.14
CA ILE A 126 21.82 -12.76 22.58
C ILE A 126 21.87 -14.23 23.01
N SER A 127 20.91 -15.04 22.53
CA SER A 127 20.88 -16.48 22.83
C SER A 127 22.12 -17.22 22.32
N ALA A 128 22.69 -16.80 21.19
CA ALA A 128 23.92 -17.38 20.65
C ALA A 128 25.15 -17.08 21.52
N GLY A 129 25.15 -15.98 22.28
CA GLY A 129 26.19 -15.65 23.26
C GLY A 129 26.16 -16.48 24.54
N VAL A 130 25.01 -17.07 24.89
CA VAL A 130 24.91 -17.89 26.11
C VAL A 130 25.60 -19.25 25.95
N LEU A 131 25.65 -19.79 24.73
CA LEU A 131 26.33 -21.06 24.45
C LEU A 131 27.84 -21.02 24.75
N PRO A 132 28.64 -20.05 24.24
CA PRO A 132 30.04 -19.96 24.59
C PRO A 132 30.26 -19.63 26.08
N CYS A 133 29.38 -18.86 26.74
CA CYS A 133 29.42 -18.69 28.20
C CYS A 133 29.32 -20.04 28.93
N MET A 134 28.34 -20.86 28.52
CA MET A 134 28.11 -22.18 29.11
C MET A 134 29.26 -23.14 28.79
N ALA A 135 29.84 -23.04 27.59
CA ALA A 135 31.00 -23.84 27.20
C ALA A 135 32.22 -23.50 28.07
N LEU A 136 32.50 -22.22 28.32
CA LEU A 136 33.55 -21.80 29.25
C LEU A 136 33.31 -22.32 30.68
N GLY A 137 32.07 -22.26 31.15
CA GLY A 137 31.72 -22.66 32.51
C GLY A 137 31.65 -24.17 32.75
N ILE A 138 31.69 -25.02 31.71
CA ILE A 138 31.54 -26.48 31.84
C ILE A 138 32.63 -27.23 31.05
N LEU A 139 32.80 -26.92 29.76
CA LEU A 139 33.72 -27.64 28.88
C LEU A 139 35.18 -27.23 29.09
N ALA A 140 35.45 -25.96 29.43
CA ALA A 140 36.80 -25.43 29.61
C ALA A 140 37.37 -25.64 31.03
N ILE A 141 36.60 -26.27 31.94
CA ILE A 141 37.10 -26.75 33.21
C ILE A 141 37.97 -27.99 32.94
N ASP A 142 39.01 -28.22 33.76
CA ASP A 142 39.80 -29.46 33.71
C ASP A 142 38.89 -30.69 33.67
N ARG A 143 39.32 -31.74 32.94
CA ARG A 143 38.51 -32.95 32.76
C ARG A 143 38.16 -33.54 34.13
N PHE A 144 36.86 -33.60 34.44
CA PHE A 144 36.33 -34.31 35.59
C PHE A 144 35.43 -35.44 35.09
N ASP A 145 35.64 -36.64 35.63
CA ASP A 145 34.83 -37.81 35.32
C ASP A 145 33.97 -38.15 36.53
N LEU A 146 32.65 -37.95 36.40
CA LEU A 146 31.69 -38.30 37.45
C LEU A 146 31.34 -39.79 37.36
N PRO A 147 31.47 -40.56 38.45
CA PRO A 147 31.08 -41.96 38.45
C PRO A 147 29.54 -42.09 38.44
N MET A 148 28.99 -42.62 37.34
CA MET A 148 27.61 -43.11 37.26
C MET A 148 27.62 -44.63 37.22
N ALA A 149 26.55 -45.27 37.72
CA ALA A 149 26.52 -46.70 38.07
C ALA A 149 27.21 -47.67 37.08
N ASN A 150 27.08 -47.44 35.76
CA ASN A 150 27.70 -48.27 34.70
C ASN A 150 28.54 -47.46 33.67
N SER A 151 28.78 -46.16 33.86
CA SER A 151 29.49 -45.31 32.88
C SER A 151 30.11 -44.06 33.52
N THR A 152 31.23 -43.56 33.00
CA THR A 152 31.89 -42.32 33.47
C THR A 152 31.38 -41.11 32.69
N TRP A 153 30.84 -40.11 33.39
CA TRP A 153 30.35 -38.88 32.79
C TRP A 153 31.44 -37.82 32.75
N SER A 154 31.96 -37.53 31.55
CA SER A 154 32.89 -36.41 31.31
C SER A 154 32.14 -35.08 31.11
N ASN A 155 32.87 -33.96 31.18
CA ASN A 155 32.38 -32.57 31.12
C ASN A 155 31.31 -32.31 30.02
N TRP A 156 31.46 -32.92 28.84
CA TRP A 156 30.54 -32.71 27.72
C TRP A 156 29.16 -33.33 27.92
N HIS A 157 29.02 -34.42 28.70
CA HIS A 157 27.71 -34.96 29.07
C HIS A 157 26.95 -33.97 29.96
N CYS A 158 27.64 -33.36 30.93
CA CYS A 158 27.08 -32.31 31.77
C CYS A 158 26.66 -31.08 30.94
N PHE A 159 27.47 -30.70 29.96
CA PHE A 159 27.14 -29.60 29.03
C PHE A 159 25.87 -29.89 28.22
N LEU A 160 25.70 -31.11 27.71
CA LEU A 160 24.47 -31.53 27.02
C LEU A 160 23.26 -31.53 27.95
N CYS A 161 23.43 -32.03 29.18
CA CYS A 161 22.38 -32.09 30.19
C CYS A 161 21.88 -30.69 30.58
N VAL A 162 22.79 -29.77 30.95
CA VAL A 162 22.43 -28.37 31.27
C VAL A 162 21.83 -27.66 30.05
N GLY A 163 22.34 -27.95 28.85
CA GLY A 163 21.83 -27.42 27.59
C GLY A 163 20.40 -27.82 27.23
N SER A 164 19.82 -28.82 27.91
CA SER A 164 18.40 -29.22 27.74
C SER A 164 17.42 -28.33 28.53
N LEU A 165 17.87 -27.71 29.63
CA LEU A 165 17.02 -26.95 30.56
C LEU A 165 16.28 -25.75 29.93
N PRO A 166 16.84 -25.00 28.96
CA PRO A 166 16.12 -23.89 28.34
C PRO A 166 14.78 -24.30 27.71
N SER A 167 14.66 -25.52 27.17
CA SER A 167 13.39 -26.02 26.62
C SER A 167 12.37 -26.29 27.73
N LEU A 168 12.78 -26.87 28.86
CA LEU A 168 11.90 -27.05 30.01
C LEU A 168 11.41 -25.72 30.59
N ILE A 169 12.31 -24.74 30.73
CA ILE A 169 11.98 -23.40 31.23
C ILE A 169 10.91 -22.74 30.37
N VAL A 170 11.01 -22.86 29.03
CA VAL A 170 9.99 -22.32 28.11
C VAL A 170 8.65 -23.05 28.29
N GLY A 171 8.67 -24.38 28.39
CA GLY A 171 7.46 -25.17 28.64
C GLY A 171 6.73 -24.73 29.90
N ILE A 172 7.46 -24.52 31.01
CA ILE A 172 6.91 -24.05 32.28
C ILE A 172 6.43 -22.59 32.17
N ALA A 173 7.22 -21.71 31.56
CA ALA A 173 6.85 -20.29 31.43
C ALA A 173 5.54 -20.11 30.65
N PHE A 174 5.32 -20.90 29.60
CA PHE A 174 4.10 -20.83 28.79
C PHE A 174 2.84 -21.34 29.49
N ILE A 175 2.96 -22.07 30.60
CA ILE A 175 1.80 -22.43 31.45
C ILE A 175 1.10 -21.16 31.96
N PHE A 176 1.87 -20.13 32.29
CA PHE A 176 1.38 -18.85 32.82
C PHE A 176 0.90 -17.87 31.72
N MET A 177 1.24 -18.13 30.46
CA MET A 177 0.84 -17.27 29.35
C MET A 177 -0.60 -17.56 28.89
N PRO A 178 -1.38 -16.54 28.49
CA PRO A 178 -2.71 -16.72 27.93
C PRO A 178 -2.66 -17.26 26.49
N GLU A 179 -3.73 -17.91 26.05
CA GLU A 179 -3.90 -18.40 24.67
C GLU A 179 -4.04 -17.23 23.67
N SER A 180 -3.87 -17.51 22.36
CA SER A 180 -4.10 -16.50 21.33
C SER A 180 -5.58 -16.06 21.25
N PRO A 181 -5.88 -14.75 21.37
CA PRO A 181 -7.25 -14.25 21.26
C PRO A 181 -7.81 -14.43 19.85
N ARG A 182 -6.96 -14.40 18.82
CA ARG A 182 -7.39 -14.66 17.44
C ARG A 182 -7.79 -16.12 17.25
N PHE A 183 -7.08 -17.06 17.85
CA PHE A 183 -7.45 -18.47 17.82
C PHE A 183 -8.84 -18.68 18.43
N ASP A 184 -9.10 -18.11 19.62
CA ASP A 184 -10.42 -18.20 20.28
C ASP A 184 -11.54 -17.62 19.40
N LEU A 185 -11.29 -16.49 18.72
CA LEU A 185 -12.24 -15.90 17.77
C LEU A 185 -12.50 -16.81 16.56
N THR A 186 -11.46 -17.44 16.00
CA THR A 186 -11.62 -18.37 14.86
C THR A 186 -12.39 -19.63 15.22
N LYS A 187 -12.36 -20.05 16.50
CA LYS A 187 -13.18 -21.15 17.04
C LYS A 187 -14.61 -20.71 17.40
N GLY A 188 -14.93 -19.42 17.27
CA GLY A 188 -16.25 -18.86 17.63
C GLY A 188 -16.42 -18.53 19.12
N ASN A 189 -15.36 -18.64 19.93
CA ASN A 189 -15.41 -18.48 21.39
C ASN A 189 -15.20 -17.01 21.80
N MET A 190 -16.14 -16.13 21.44
CA MET A 190 -16.01 -14.68 21.61
C MET A 190 -15.85 -14.23 23.08
N GLN A 191 -16.50 -14.93 24.02
CA GLN A 191 -16.34 -14.68 25.47
C GLN A 191 -14.92 -14.99 25.97
N ARG A 192 -14.33 -16.09 25.49
CA ARG A 192 -12.98 -16.51 25.88
C ARG A 192 -11.95 -15.54 25.32
N ALA A 193 -12.10 -15.13 24.06
CA ALA A 193 -11.27 -14.11 23.43
C ALA A 193 -11.29 -12.77 24.19
N ALA A 194 -12.48 -12.29 24.59
CA ALA A 194 -12.60 -11.06 25.39
C ALA A 194 -11.88 -11.18 26.74
N LYS A 195 -12.07 -12.30 27.46
CA LYS A 195 -11.37 -12.58 28.74
C LYS A 195 -9.85 -12.63 28.57
N THR A 196 -9.38 -13.26 27.50
CA THR A 196 -7.97 -13.33 27.11
C THR A 196 -7.38 -11.93 26.89
N ILE A 197 -8.06 -11.07 26.11
CA ILE A 197 -7.62 -9.68 25.85
C ILE A 197 -7.55 -8.86 27.15
N THR A 198 -8.56 -8.96 28.00
CA THR A 198 -8.57 -8.27 29.31
C THR A 198 -7.42 -8.75 30.20
N THR A 199 -7.11 -10.04 30.17
CA THR A 199 -5.99 -10.62 30.93
C THR A 199 -4.64 -10.11 30.41
N MET A 200 -4.47 -10.05 29.09
CA MET A 200 -3.28 -9.47 28.46
C MET A 200 -3.09 -7.99 28.79
N ARG A 201 -4.18 -7.19 28.80
CA ARG A 201 -4.13 -5.77 29.22
C ARG A 201 -3.69 -5.61 30.68
N LYS A 202 -4.24 -6.42 31.58
CA LYS A 202 -3.84 -6.42 33.01
C LYS A 202 -2.37 -6.79 33.21
N MET A 203 -1.84 -7.71 32.40
CA MET A 203 -0.42 -8.06 32.43
C MET A 203 0.46 -6.93 31.88
N ALA A 204 0.01 -6.19 30.86
CA ALA A 204 0.77 -5.09 30.24
C ALA A 204 0.78 -3.81 31.09
N PHE A 205 -0.36 -3.41 31.66
CA PHE A 205 -0.51 -2.20 32.47
C PHE A 205 -0.60 -2.55 33.95
N LYS A 206 0.50 -3.05 34.52
CA LYS A 206 0.55 -3.39 35.95
C LYS A 206 0.46 -2.17 36.88
N LYS A 207 0.47 -0.94 36.36
CA LYS A 207 0.56 0.31 37.15
C LYS A 207 -0.58 1.32 36.97
N GLU A 208 -1.54 1.10 36.08
CA GLU A 208 -2.53 2.15 35.71
C GLU A 208 -3.96 1.62 35.51
N VAL A 209 -4.39 0.64 36.31
CA VAL A 209 -5.79 0.18 36.33
C VAL A 209 -6.34 0.26 37.75
N ARG A 210 -6.49 1.49 38.24
CA ARG A 210 -7.55 1.84 39.19
C ARG A 210 -8.31 3.03 38.61
N ALA A 211 -9.62 2.88 38.56
CA ALA A 211 -10.66 3.79 38.06
C ALA A 211 -10.93 3.72 36.55
N ASN A 212 -12.13 3.20 36.23
CA ASN A 212 -12.92 3.43 35.01
C ASN A 212 -12.58 2.62 33.74
N GLU A 213 -12.65 1.29 33.79
CA GLU A 213 -12.93 0.50 32.58
C GLU A 213 -14.32 -0.15 32.70
N GLU A 214 -15.27 0.31 31.88
CA GLU A 214 -16.50 -0.43 31.60
C GLU A 214 -16.15 -1.79 30.97
N PRO A 215 -16.88 -2.87 31.31
CA PRO A 215 -16.71 -4.15 30.67
C PRO A 215 -17.01 -4.03 29.18
N ILE A 216 -16.13 -4.60 28.34
CA ILE A 216 -16.34 -4.77 26.89
C ILE A 216 -17.72 -5.42 26.71
N LYS A 217 -18.72 -4.66 26.26
CA LYS A 217 -20.04 -5.18 25.90
C LYS A 217 -19.84 -6.13 24.73
N LEU A 218 -19.97 -7.43 24.98
CA LEU A 218 -20.04 -8.42 23.92
C LEU A 218 -21.26 -8.10 23.05
N ALA A 219 -21.03 -7.99 21.74
CA ALA A 219 -22.12 -8.08 20.77
C ALA A 219 -22.86 -9.41 20.99
N ASN A 220 -24.18 -9.35 21.21
CA ASN A 220 -25.01 -10.54 21.23
C ASN A 220 -25.00 -11.19 19.84
N PRO A 221 -24.99 -12.54 19.75
CA PRO A 221 -25.01 -13.24 18.48
C PRO A 221 -26.43 -13.17 17.90
N SER A 222 -26.68 -12.22 17.01
CA SER A 222 -27.80 -12.31 16.06
C SER A 222 -27.28 -13.02 14.80
N GLY A 223 -27.69 -14.28 14.64
CA GLY A 223 -27.47 -15.07 13.43
C GLY A 223 -26.37 -16.11 13.61
N GLY A 224 -26.77 -17.37 13.83
CA GLY A 224 -25.90 -18.51 13.66
C GLY A 224 -25.54 -18.67 12.18
N GLU A 225 -24.50 -17.98 11.71
CA GLU A 225 -23.79 -18.42 10.52
C GLU A 225 -22.96 -19.64 10.89
N LYS A 226 -23.40 -20.81 10.44
CA LYS A 226 -22.56 -22.02 10.40
C LYS A 226 -21.25 -21.68 9.70
N GLN A 227 -20.18 -21.76 10.48
CA GLN A 227 -18.78 -21.90 10.12
C GLN A 227 -18.54 -22.10 8.61
N LYS A 228 -18.04 -21.07 7.91
CA LYS A 228 -17.49 -21.26 6.57
C LYS A 228 -16.36 -22.27 6.66
N LYS A 229 -16.50 -23.39 5.94
CA LYS A 229 -15.42 -24.34 5.62
C LYS A 229 -14.15 -23.57 5.23
N PHE A 230 -12.99 -24.10 5.59
CA PHE A 230 -11.67 -23.61 5.19
C PHE A 230 -11.70 -23.14 3.72
N ASP A 231 -11.57 -21.83 3.50
CA ASP A 231 -11.86 -21.20 2.21
C ASP A 231 -10.68 -21.41 1.24
N TRP A 232 -10.62 -22.61 0.67
CA TRP A 232 -9.70 -22.96 -0.41
C TRP A 232 -9.81 -22.03 -1.62
N LYS A 233 -10.99 -21.42 -1.82
CA LYS A 233 -11.25 -20.51 -2.94
C LYS A 233 -10.58 -19.15 -2.69
N GLY A 234 -10.72 -18.58 -1.50
CA GLY A 234 -10.03 -17.34 -1.10
C GLY A 234 -8.49 -17.46 -1.04
N ILE A 235 -7.94 -18.64 -0.71
CA ILE A 235 -6.49 -18.88 -0.80
C ILE A 235 -6.04 -18.93 -2.27
N LYS A 236 -6.75 -19.66 -3.13
CA LYS A 236 -6.45 -19.77 -4.56
C LYS A 236 -6.57 -18.41 -5.27
N GLU A 237 -7.52 -17.57 -4.86
CA GLU A 237 -7.71 -16.20 -5.37
C GLU A 237 -6.65 -15.22 -4.83
N SER A 238 -6.05 -15.49 -3.66
CA SER A 238 -4.96 -14.67 -3.08
C SER A 238 -3.59 -14.92 -3.73
N PHE A 239 -3.38 -16.10 -4.34
CA PHE A 239 -2.18 -16.45 -5.11
C PHE A 239 -2.32 -16.02 -6.58
N THR A 240 -2.24 -14.71 -6.82
CA THR A 240 -2.05 -14.18 -8.18
C THR A 240 -0.70 -14.64 -8.76
N LYS A 241 -0.57 -14.72 -10.10
CA LYS A 241 0.68 -15.09 -10.79
C LYS A 241 1.90 -14.32 -10.24
N ARG A 242 1.72 -13.03 -9.91
CA ARG A 242 2.75 -12.17 -9.32
C ARG A 242 3.13 -12.58 -7.89
N ASN A 243 2.15 -12.82 -7.02
CA ASN A 243 2.41 -13.23 -5.63
C ASN A 243 3.10 -14.58 -5.56
N ILE A 244 2.84 -15.48 -6.52
CA ILE A 244 3.55 -16.76 -6.65
C ILE A 244 5.02 -16.53 -7.01
N ILE A 245 5.31 -15.68 -8.01
CA ILE A 245 6.69 -15.36 -8.38
C ILE A 245 7.44 -14.74 -7.19
N CYS A 246 6.84 -13.77 -6.49
CA CYS A 246 7.45 -13.18 -5.29
C CYS A 246 7.67 -14.20 -4.17
N ALA A 247 6.74 -15.14 -3.96
CA ALA A 247 6.90 -16.20 -2.97
C ALA A 247 8.07 -17.12 -3.31
N VAL A 248 8.15 -17.57 -4.58
CA VAL A 248 9.24 -18.42 -5.07
C VAL A 248 10.59 -17.72 -4.92
N LEU A 249 10.69 -16.44 -5.29
CA LEU A 249 11.92 -15.66 -5.10
C LEU A 249 12.33 -15.60 -3.62
N ILE A 250 11.40 -15.30 -2.72
CA ILE A 250 11.70 -15.26 -1.27
C ILE A 250 12.15 -16.63 -0.77
N PHE A 251 11.49 -17.72 -1.20
CA PHE A 251 11.85 -19.07 -0.81
C PHE A 251 13.27 -19.45 -1.25
N LEU A 252 13.65 -19.07 -2.47
CA LEU A 252 15.00 -19.28 -2.98
C LEU A 252 16.03 -18.45 -2.21
N ILE A 253 15.72 -17.19 -1.87
CA ILE A 253 16.64 -16.36 -1.10
C ILE A 253 16.84 -16.93 0.32
N GLU A 254 15.76 -17.35 0.98
CA GLU A 254 15.83 -17.99 2.30
C GLU A 254 16.63 -19.31 2.25
N PHE A 255 16.48 -20.09 1.18
CA PHE A 255 17.22 -21.34 1.01
C PHE A 255 18.74 -21.12 1.11
N PHE A 256 19.27 -20.21 0.29
CA PHE A 256 20.71 -19.94 0.25
C PHE A 256 21.17 -19.21 1.51
N ALA A 257 20.39 -18.27 2.04
CA ALA A 257 20.73 -17.55 3.27
C ALA A 257 20.84 -18.52 4.47
N LEU A 258 19.83 -19.36 4.70
CA LEU A 258 19.88 -20.33 5.81
C LEU A 258 20.91 -21.44 5.59
N MET A 259 21.22 -21.80 4.34
CA MET A 259 22.32 -22.69 4.02
C MET A 259 23.66 -22.09 4.47
N CYS A 260 24.01 -20.88 4.02
CA CYS A 260 25.23 -20.18 4.41
C CYS A 260 25.30 -19.97 5.92
N GLN A 261 24.22 -19.45 6.52
CA GLN A 261 24.15 -19.16 7.95
C GLN A 261 24.35 -20.39 8.83
N ASN A 262 23.56 -21.45 8.61
CA ASN A 262 23.57 -22.62 9.50
C ASN A 262 24.77 -23.53 9.25
N THR A 263 25.39 -23.49 8.07
CA THR A 263 26.65 -24.19 7.83
C THR A 263 27.77 -23.51 8.61
N MET A 264 27.99 -22.21 8.41
CA MET A 264 29.10 -21.53 9.10
C MET A 264 28.90 -21.50 10.62
N ARG A 265 27.67 -21.28 11.09
CA ARG A 265 27.39 -21.25 12.54
C ARG A 265 27.72 -22.56 13.24
N LEU A 266 27.47 -23.70 12.60
CA LEU A 266 27.70 -25.02 13.21
C LEU A 266 29.15 -25.50 13.08
N TRP A 267 29.83 -25.12 12.00
CA TRP A 267 31.23 -25.51 11.80
C TRP A 267 32.23 -24.58 12.49
N GLN A 268 31.84 -23.34 12.79
CA GLN A 268 32.73 -22.34 13.39
C GLN A 268 33.41 -22.79 14.71
N PRO A 269 32.72 -23.35 15.71
CA PRO A 269 33.37 -23.76 16.96
C PRO A 269 34.46 -24.83 16.74
N VAL A 270 34.22 -25.76 15.82
CA VAL A 270 35.17 -26.83 15.46
C VAL A 270 36.37 -26.27 14.72
N MET A 271 36.16 -25.34 13.77
CA MET A 271 37.25 -24.67 13.05
C MET A 271 38.15 -23.85 13.98
N ILE A 272 37.56 -23.12 14.94
CA ILE A 272 38.33 -22.37 15.94
C ILE A 272 39.10 -23.31 16.86
N ALA A 273 38.50 -24.43 17.30
CA ALA A 273 39.18 -25.41 18.14
C ALA A 273 40.41 -26.02 17.44
N VAL A 274 40.26 -26.40 16.16
CA VAL A 274 41.39 -26.93 15.36
C VAL A 274 42.48 -25.86 15.17
N ALA A 275 42.09 -24.61 14.90
CA ALA A 275 43.03 -23.50 14.78
C ALA A 275 43.82 -23.22 16.08
N GLU A 276 43.20 -23.45 17.24
CA GLU A 276 43.74 -23.16 18.57
C GLU A 276 44.64 -24.28 19.13
N GLU A 277 44.44 -25.51 18.65
CA GLU A 277 45.31 -26.64 18.95
C GLU A 277 46.70 -26.48 18.28
N ASP A 278 46.76 -25.95 17.06
CA ASP A 278 47.99 -25.84 16.24
C ASP A 278 48.81 -24.56 16.52
N LYS A 279 48.62 -23.91 17.67
CA LYS A 279 49.20 -22.60 18.07
C LYS A 279 50.74 -22.54 18.21
N HIS A 280 51.49 -23.46 17.61
CA HIS A 280 52.96 -23.46 17.65
C HIS A 280 53.60 -22.29 16.90
N ASP A 281 52.90 -21.66 15.93
CA ASP A 281 53.32 -20.40 15.30
C ASP A 281 52.14 -19.41 15.17
N ASN A 282 52.08 -18.39 16.03
CA ASN A 282 50.99 -17.40 16.09
C ASN A 282 50.78 -16.58 14.79
N PHE A 283 51.69 -16.64 13.81
CA PHE A 283 51.68 -15.78 12.60
C PHE A 283 51.19 -16.46 11.31
N THR A 284 50.95 -17.77 11.30
CA THR A 284 50.67 -18.54 10.06
C THR A 284 49.29 -19.21 10.01
N ILE A 285 48.48 -19.10 11.07
CA ILE A 285 47.15 -19.74 11.10
C ILE A 285 46.18 -18.98 10.18
N GLU A 286 45.79 -19.61 9.08
CA GLU A 286 44.84 -19.11 8.08
C GLU A 286 43.76 -20.17 7.79
N PHE A 287 42.67 -19.79 7.13
CA PHE A 287 41.55 -20.72 6.88
C PHE A 287 42.00 -22.01 6.15
N CYS A 288 42.94 -21.90 5.21
CA CYS A 288 43.46 -23.05 4.47
C CYS A 288 44.21 -24.04 5.36
N SER A 289 45.06 -23.56 6.28
CA SER A 289 45.77 -24.46 7.20
C SER A 289 44.79 -25.19 8.13
N VAL A 290 43.72 -24.53 8.55
CA VAL A 290 42.65 -25.16 9.36
C VAL A 290 41.92 -26.25 8.58
N VAL A 291 41.60 -26.04 7.30
CA VAL A 291 40.98 -27.06 6.45
C VAL A 291 41.92 -28.25 6.24
N ASP A 292 43.20 -28.00 5.97
CA ASP A 292 44.20 -29.07 5.81
C ASP A 292 44.35 -29.90 7.09
N LEU A 293 44.35 -29.25 8.26
CA LEU A 293 44.36 -29.94 9.56
C LEU A 293 43.09 -30.75 9.81
N MET A 294 41.92 -30.26 9.39
CA MET A 294 40.67 -31.00 9.51
C MET A 294 40.60 -32.25 8.62
N ASN A 295 41.37 -32.30 7.52
CA ASN A 295 41.46 -33.47 6.65
C ASN A 295 42.43 -34.54 7.14
N LYS A 296 43.31 -34.22 8.11
CA LYS A 296 44.22 -35.21 8.68
C LYS A 296 43.44 -36.24 9.51
N PRO A 297 43.78 -37.54 9.43
CA PRO A 297 43.15 -38.54 10.28
C PRO A 297 43.44 -38.26 11.77
N PRO A 298 42.48 -38.49 12.67
CA PRO A 298 42.71 -38.28 14.10
C PRO A 298 43.80 -39.21 14.64
N PRO A 299 44.60 -38.77 15.64
CA PRO A 299 45.58 -39.64 16.29
C PRO A 299 44.88 -40.79 17.03
N PRO A 300 45.52 -41.96 17.16
CA PRO A 300 44.93 -43.13 17.81
C PRO A 300 44.57 -42.86 19.30
N PRO A 301 43.51 -43.51 19.82
CA PRO A 301 42.82 -43.11 21.05
C PRO A 301 43.65 -43.28 22.33
N LYS A 302 44.71 -44.11 22.30
CA LYS A 302 45.59 -44.36 23.45
C LYS A 302 46.57 -43.21 23.78
N GLN A 303 46.62 -42.14 22.97
CA GLN A 303 47.44 -40.94 23.19
C GLN A 303 46.63 -39.62 23.12
N CYS A 304 45.30 -39.68 23.05
CA CYS A 304 44.46 -38.51 22.81
C CYS A 304 44.02 -37.87 24.13
N HIS A 305 44.68 -36.77 24.52
CA HIS A 305 44.17 -35.84 25.53
C HIS A 305 43.54 -34.64 24.81
N ALA A 306 42.20 -34.53 24.86
CA ALA A 306 41.49 -33.37 24.33
C ALA A 306 41.77 -32.16 25.23
N VAL A 307 42.71 -31.30 24.84
CA VAL A 307 43.03 -30.07 25.58
C VAL A 307 42.04 -28.99 25.16
N VAL A 308 41.00 -28.80 25.95
CA VAL A 308 40.02 -27.73 25.74
C VAL A 308 40.53 -26.44 26.36
N LYS A 309 41.04 -25.51 25.53
CA LYS A 309 41.50 -24.20 26.00
C LYS A 309 40.34 -23.21 26.09
N PRO A 310 40.23 -22.39 27.14
CA PRO A 310 39.22 -21.32 27.24
C PRO A 310 39.21 -20.37 26.02
N ASP A 311 40.38 -20.11 25.44
CA ASP A 311 40.57 -19.26 24.26
C ASP A 311 39.75 -19.70 23.03
N MET A 312 39.45 -20.99 22.90
CA MET A 312 38.59 -21.54 21.84
C MET A 312 37.18 -20.92 21.88
N TYR A 313 36.65 -20.69 23.08
CA TYR A 313 35.29 -20.19 23.27
C TYR A 313 35.25 -18.66 23.40
N TYR A 314 36.30 -18.02 23.94
CA TYR A 314 36.42 -16.56 23.95
C TYR A 314 36.28 -15.95 22.55
N SER A 315 36.86 -16.61 21.56
CA SER A 315 36.80 -16.18 20.16
C SER A 315 35.37 -16.09 19.60
N ASN A 316 34.43 -16.91 20.09
CA ASN A 316 33.04 -16.89 19.65
C ASN A 316 32.27 -15.65 20.15
N PHE A 317 32.70 -14.99 21.23
CA PHE A 317 32.07 -13.76 21.71
C PHE A 317 32.27 -12.59 20.76
N TYR A 318 33.39 -12.51 20.05
CA TYR A 318 33.61 -11.49 19.03
C TYR A 318 32.55 -11.58 17.92
N SER A 319 32.22 -12.79 17.47
CA SER A 319 31.17 -13.02 16.47
C SER A 319 29.79 -12.60 16.98
N VAL A 320 29.48 -12.88 18.24
CA VAL A 320 28.20 -12.47 18.87
C VAL A 320 28.10 -10.95 19.00
N GLY A 321 29.18 -10.28 19.43
CA GLY A 321 29.24 -8.83 19.53
C GLY A 321 28.99 -8.13 18.20
N LEU A 322 29.65 -8.61 17.13
CA LEU A 322 29.45 -8.10 15.77
C LEU A 322 28.00 -8.27 15.30
N CYS A 323 27.39 -9.42 15.60
CA CYS A 323 25.99 -9.68 15.28
C CYS A 323 25.03 -8.70 15.98
N LEU A 324 25.24 -8.41 17.26
CA LEU A 324 24.43 -7.43 18.00
C LEU A 324 24.55 -6.03 17.41
N ILE A 325 25.77 -5.59 17.08
CA ILE A 325 26.02 -4.30 16.44
C ILE A 325 25.31 -4.22 15.08
N ALA A 326 25.42 -5.27 14.25
CA ALA A 326 24.76 -5.34 12.96
C ALA A 326 23.23 -5.22 13.07
N PHE A 327 22.61 -5.86 14.06
CA PHE A 327 21.17 -5.72 14.31
C PHE A 327 20.77 -4.30 14.75
N ILE A 328 21.54 -3.67 15.64
CA ILE A 328 21.28 -2.29 16.08
C ILE A 328 21.35 -1.32 14.89
N ILE A 329 22.40 -1.43 14.09
CA ILE A 329 22.57 -0.63 12.86
C ILE A 329 21.40 -0.85 11.91
N SER A 330 21.02 -2.11 11.68
CA SER A 330 19.91 -2.48 10.79
C SER A 330 18.58 -1.89 11.24
N ILE A 331 18.26 -1.93 12.53
CA ILE A 331 17.01 -1.37 13.07
C ILE A 331 16.90 0.14 12.79
N VAL A 332 18.01 0.88 12.87
CA VAL A 332 18.04 2.32 12.58
C VAL A 332 17.92 2.56 11.07
N ILE A 333 18.75 1.90 10.26
CA ILE A 333 18.86 2.14 8.81
C ILE A 333 17.59 1.75 8.05
N VAL A 334 16.92 0.65 8.42
CA VAL A 334 15.71 0.15 7.73
C VAL A 334 14.62 1.23 7.67
N LYS A 335 14.55 2.14 8.64
CA LYS A 335 13.57 3.24 8.64
C LYS A 335 13.84 4.29 7.56
N TYR A 336 15.10 4.54 7.24
CA TYR A 336 15.51 5.63 6.34
C TYR A 336 15.66 5.16 4.90
N VAL A 337 16.22 3.97 4.70
CA VAL A 337 16.67 3.50 3.38
C VAL A 337 15.77 2.38 2.83
N GLY A 338 14.91 1.79 3.67
CA GLY A 338 14.02 0.70 3.29
C GLY A 338 14.71 -0.68 3.30
N ILE A 339 13.90 -1.74 3.20
CA ILE A 339 14.35 -3.11 3.52
C ILE A 339 15.21 -3.77 2.43
N LYS A 340 14.96 -3.48 1.15
CA LYS A 340 15.73 -4.10 0.04
C LYS A 340 17.17 -3.59 -0.01
N ILE A 341 17.37 -2.29 0.20
CA ILE A 341 18.73 -1.73 0.20
C ILE A 341 19.54 -2.32 1.35
N VAL A 342 18.91 -2.51 2.52
CA VAL A 342 19.53 -3.21 3.65
C VAL A 342 19.86 -4.66 3.28
N LEU A 343 18.94 -5.40 2.66
CA LEU A 343 19.16 -6.78 2.21
C LEU A 343 20.37 -6.89 1.26
N ILE A 344 20.42 -6.07 0.20
CA ILE A 344 21.50 -6.07 -0.79
C ILE A 344 22.83 -5.64 -0.15
N SER A 345 22.81 -4.63 0.72
CA SER A 345 24.02 -4.15 1.39
C SER A 345 24.65 -5.22 2.27
N PHE A 346 23.84 -5.94 3.05
CA PHE A 346 24.36 -7.03 3.89
C PHE A 346 24.75 -8.27 3.07
N LEU A 347 24.10 -8.55 1.94
CA LEU A 347 24.56 -9.58 1.01
C LEU A 347 25.93 -9.24 0.41
N PHE A 348 26.16 -7.98 0.07
CA PHE A 348 27.48 -7.52 -0.38
C PHE A 348 28.54 -7.66 0.72
N VAL A 349 28.21 -7.29 1.96
CA VAL A 349 29.09 -7.50 3.11
C VAL A 349 29.41 -8.99 3.29
N SER A 350 28.41 -9.87 3.21
CA SER A 350 28.60 -11.33 3.27
C SER A 350 29.57 -11.82 2.18
N PHE A 351 29.39 -11.37 0.95
CA PHE A 351 30.25 -11.72 -0.18
C PHE A 351 31.71 -11.27 0.01
N VAL A 352 31.92 -10.04 0.48
CA VAL A 352 33.28 -9.51 0.72
C VAL A 352 33.98 -10.33 1.80
N PHE A 353 33.32 -10.62 2.91
CA PHE A 353 33.96 -11.30 4.03
C PHE A 353 34.14 -12.80 3.81
N VAL A 354 33.30 -13.45 3.00
CA VAL A 354 33.53 -14.87 2.64
C VAL A 354 34.77 -15.02 1.74
N ILE A 355 34.96 -14.13 0.76
CA ILE A 355 36.17 -14.13 -0.09
C ILE A 355 37.40 -13.72 0.73
N ALA A 356 37.25 -12.77 1.66
CA ALA A 356 38.34 -12.33 2.50
C ALA A 356 38.94 -13.46 3.37
N LEU A 357 38.17 -14.51 3.70
CA LEU A 357 38.68 -15.69 4.42
C LEU A 357 39.87 -16.34 3.72
N ARG A 358 39.99 -16.21 2.39
CA ARG A 358 41.11 -16.77 1.63
C ARG A 358 42.43 -16.03 1.87
N PHE A 359 42.35 -14.75 2.19
CA PHE A 359 43.51 -13.84 2.23
C PHE A 359 43.87 -13.40 3.66
N ILE A 360 42.94 -13.51 4.59
CA ILE A 360 43.16 -13.09 5.97
C ILE A 360 44.06 -14.09 6.69
N LYS A 361 45.15 -13.54 7.23
CA LYS A 361 46.11 -14.26 8.06
C LYS A 361 45.85 -13.97 9.54
N GLY A 362 46.11 -14.97 10.37
CA GLY A 362 45.97 -14.87 11.82
C GLY A 362 44.56 -15.21 12.30
N MET A 363 44.50 -15.87 13.46
CA MET A 363 43.27 -16.37 14.06
C MET A 363 42.22 -15.28 14.31
N ILE A 364 42.63 -14.13 14.87
CA ILE A 364 41.71 -13.02 15.18
C ILE A 364 41.06 -12.48 13.90
N GLY A 365 41.84 -12.35 12.83
CA GLY A 365 41.34 -11.93 11.53
C GLY A 365 40.32 -12.93 10.97
N MET A 366 40.63 -14.22 11.02
CA MET A 366 39.72 -15.28 10.57
C MET A 366 38.40 -15.25 11.35
N VAL A 367 38.46 -15.16 12.68
CA VAL A 367 37.28 -15.09 13.57
C VAL A 367 36.46 -13.84 13.28
N PHE A 368 37.09 -12.70 13.03
CA PHE A 368 36.41 -11.45 12.69
C PHE A 368 35.68 -11.56 11.34
N ALA A 369 36.31 -12.13 10.32
CA ALA A 369 35.68 -12.35 9.01
C ALA A 369 34.50 -13.34 9.08
N LEU A 370 34.66 -14.46 9.79
CA LEU A 370 33.57 -15.41 10.05
C LEU A 370 32.43 -14.75 10.82
N GLY A 371 32.75 -13.90 11.81
CA GLY A 371 31.77 -13.16 12.60
C GLY A 371 30.98 -12.14 11.78
N LEU A 372 31.65 -11.38 10.91
CA LEU A 372 30.98 -10.44 10.01
C LEU A 372 30.12 -11.14 8.96
N PHE A 373 30.63 -12.21 8.35
CA PHE A 373 29.85 -13.08 7.45
C PHE A 373 28.56 -13.57 8.14
N LEU A 374 28.68 -14.17 9.32
CA LEU A 374 27.52 -14.66 10.07
C LEU A 374 26.57 -13.54 10.47
N SER A 375 27.08 -12.40 10.92
CA SER A 375 26.25 -11.26 11.30
C SER A 375 25.39 -10.77 10.14
N ALA A 376 25.95 -10.72 8.93
CA ALA A 376 25.25 -10.35 7.73
C ALA A 376 24.12 -11.34 7.39
N GLU A 377 24.41 -12.64 7.42
CA GLU A 377 23.42 -13.69 7.17
C GLU A 377 22.26 -13.68 8.20
N PHE A 378 22.54 -13.43 9.47
CA PHE A 378 21.49 -13.27 10.50
C PHE A 378 20.57 -12.08 10.22
N VAL A 379 21.13 -10.95 9.77
CA VAL A 379 20.36 -9.76 9.40
C VAL A 379 19.52 -10.02 8.14
N ILE A 380 20.08 -10.70 7.13
CA ILE A 380 19.39 -11.11 5.90
C ILE A 380 18.15 -11.95 6.23
N ALA A 381 18.29 -13.00 7.06
CA ALA A 381 17.17 -13.85 7.47
C ALA A 381 16.07 -13.04 8.20
N ALA A 382 16.45 -12.09 9.06
CA ALA A 382 15.50 -11.23 9.74
C ALA A 382 14.78 -10.25 8.78
N ALA A 383 15.50 -9.72 7.79
CA ALA A 383 14.94 -8.85 6.76
C ALA A 383 13.92 -9.60 5.88
N LEU A 384 14.21 -10.84 5.48
CA LEU A 384 13.29 -11.69 4.70
C LEU A 384 11.99 -11.98 5.45
N MET A 385 12.08 -12.34 6.73
CA MET A 385 10.89 -12.57 7.55
C MET A 385 10.00 -11.32 7.66
N ASN A 386 10.60 -10.13 7.73
CA ASN A 386 9.86 -8.87 7.69
C ASN A 386 9.27 -8.59 6.29
N ALA A 387 9.99 -8.90 5.20
CA ALA A 387 9.50 -8.76 3.83
C ALA A 387 8.24 -9.61 3.59
N ILE A 388 8.23 -10.88 4.02
CA ILE A 388 7.04 -11.77 3.93
C ILE A 388 5.85 -11.16 4.66
N ALA A 389 6.08 -10.59 5.85
CA ALA A 389 5.03 -9.96 6.64
C ALA A 389 4.47 -8.67 6.02
N GLN A 390 5.16 -8.05 5.06
CA GLN A 390 4.71 -6.86 4.35
C GLN A 390 4.04 -7.19 3.00
N ILE A 391 4.55 -8.20 2.30
CA ILE A 391 4.12 -8.57 0.95
C ILE A 391 2.82 -9.39 0.99
N PHE A 392 2.70 -10.33 1.93
CA PHE A 392 1.58 -11.28 1.92
C PHE A 392 0.47 -10.89 2.90
N PRO A 393 -0.81 -10.92 2.47
CA PRO A 393 -1.94 -10.67 3.37
C PRO A 393 -2.06 -11.76 4.44
N THR A 394 -2.70 -11.42 5.56
CA THR A 394 -2.69 -12.25 6.78
C THR A 394 -3.30 -13.64 6.61
N ASN A 395 -4.21 -13.82 5.64
CA ASN A 395 -4.87 -15.08 5.32
C ASN A 395 -3.94 -16.13 4.69
N VAL A 396 -2.91 -15.72 3.93
CA VAL A 396 -1.94 -16.62 3.28
C VAL A 396 -0.54 -16.54 3.88
N ARG A 397 -0.26 -15.50 4.66
CA ARG A 397 1.05 -15.22 5.24
C ARG A 397 1.60 -16.37 6.09
N ASN A 398 0.79 -16.99 6.95
CA ASN A 398 1.26 -18.07 7.81
C ASN A 398 1.71 -19.29 6.99
N THR A 399 0.96 -19.62 5.93
CA THR A 399 1.32 -20.69 4.99
C THR A 399 2.63 -20.38 4.28
N VAL A 400 2.80 -19.15 3.78
CA VAL A 400 4.04 -18.71 3.12
C VAL A 400 5.22 -18.76 4.10
N LEU A 401 5.06 -18.32 5.34
CA LEU A 401 6.09 -18.41 6.37
C LEU A 401 6.50 -19.86 6.66
N SER A 402 5.52 -20.77 6.77
CA SER A 402 5.79 -22.19 7.01
C SER A 402 6.55 -22.83 5.85
N VAL A 403 6.14 -22.59 4.59
CA VAL A 403 6.83 -23.10 3.41
C VAL A 403 8.24 -22.50 3.29
N ASN A 404 8.40 -21.21 3.55
CA ASN A 404 9.70 -20.53 3.58
C ASN A 404 10.66 -21.21 4.57
N GLN A 405 10.17 -21.49 5.79
CA GLN A 405 10.98 -22.17 6.80
C GLN A 405 11.34 -23.60 6.37
N ILE A 406 10.41 -24.37 5.81
CA ILE A 406 10.71 -25.72 5.29
C ILE A 406 11.83 -25.68 4.25
N ILE A 407 11.71 -24.79 3.26
CA ILE A 407 12.71 -24.64 2.19
C ILE A 407 14.06 -24.19 2.77
N GLY A 408 14.08 -23.24 3.70
CA GLY A 408 15.30 -22.82 4.39
C GLY A 408 15.99 -23.93 5.22
N ARG A 409 15.22 -24.84 5.83
CA ARG A 409 15.76 -26.01 6.54
C ARG A 409 16.38 -27.02 5.57
N LEU A 410 15.82 -27.18 4.38
CA LEU A 410 16.42 -27.98 3.32
C LEU A 410 17.81 -27.45 2.94
N GLY A 411 17.95 -26.12 2.80
CA GLY A 411 19.27 -25.49 2.58
C GLY A 411 20.25 -25.76 3.70
N SER A 412 19.79 -25.74 4.96
CA SER A 412 20.62 -26.03 6.13
C SER A 412 21.15 -27.48 6.15
N ILE A 413 20.34 -28.44 5.69
CA ILE A 413 20.74 -29.85 5.56
C ILE A 413 21.80 -29.99 4.47
N ILE A 414 21.51 -29.45 3.27
CA ILE A 414 22.42 -29.54 2.12
C ILE A 414 23.78 -28.94 2.48
N GLY A 415 23.80 -27.77 3.12
CA GLY A 415 25.06 -27.13 3.50
C GLY A 415 25.88 -27.92 4.51
N ASN A 416 25.27 -28.54 5.51
CA ASN A 416 26.01 -29.35 6.49
C ASN A 416 26.52 -30.69 5.93
N HIS A 417 26.00 -31.14 4.80
CA HIS A 417 26.51 -32.32 4.08
C HIS A 417 27.55 -31.98 3.04
N VAL A 418 27.31 -30.95 2.22
CA VAL A 418 28.20 -30.56 1.12
C VAL A 418 29.47 -29.92 1.66
N PHE A 419 29.37 -29.07 2.68
CA PHE A 419 30.52 -28.34 3.21
C PHE A 419 31.71 -29.21 3.63
N PRO A 420 31.55 -30.27 4.46
CA PRO A 420 32.68 -31.16 4.79
C PRO A 420 33.20 -31.97 3.60
N LEU A 421 32.36 -32.29 2.61
CA LEU A 421 32.80 -33.01 1.40
C LEU A 421 33.73 -32.14 0.54
N LEU A 422 33.57 -30.82 0.60
CA LEU A 422 34.43 -29.89 -0.14
C LEU A 422 35.85 -29.84 0.42
N PHE A 423 36.07 -30.20 1.68
CA PHE A 423 37.41 -30.23 2.28
C PHE A 423 38.33 -31.22 1.56
N TYR A 424 37.81 -32.35 1.04
CA TYR A 424 38.61 -33.33 0.29
C TYR A 424 39.25 -32.77 -0.99
N TYR A 425 38.71 -31.66 -1.51
CA TYR A 425 39.19 -30.99 -2.73
C TYR A 425 40.06 -29.76 -2.44
N GLY A 426 40.42 -29.51 -1.17
CA GLY A 426 41.23 -28.38 -0.72
C GLY A 426 40.43 -27.28 -0.01
N CYS A 427 41.09 -26.15 0.27
CA CYS A 427 40.48 -25.04 1.02
C CYS A 427 39.67 -24.04 0.18
N ASP A 428 39.95 -23.94 -1.13
CA ASP A 428 39.25 -23.02 -2.03
C ASP A 428 37.78 -23.44 -2.32
N PRO A 429 37.45 -24.74 -2.56
CA PRO A 429 36.10 -25.16 -2.91
C PRO A 429 35.01 -24.77 -1.88
N PRO A 430 35.22 -24.91 -0.55
CA PRO A 430 34.25 -24.42 0.45
C PRO A 430 33.98 -22.92 0.35
N ILE A 431 35.01 -22.10 0.12
CA ILE A 431 34.90 -20.63 0.01
C ILE A 431 34.14 -20.27 -1.28
N ILE A 432 34.53 -20.85 -2.40
CA ILE A 432 33.90 -20.61 -3.72
C ILE A 432 32.42 -20.99 -3.67
N TRP A 433 32.08 -22.12 -3.06
CA TRP A 433 30.70 -22.58 -2.97
C TRP A 433 29.82 -21.65 -2.13
N LEU A 434 30.32 -21.17 -0.98
CA LEU A 434 29.61 -20.16 -0.19
C LEU A 434 29.49 -18.83 -0.92
N ALA A 435 30.56 -18.36 -1.59
CA ALA A 435 30.56 -17.12 -2.36
C ALA A 435 29.55 -17.16 -3.52
N LEU A 436 29.50 -18.26 -4.27
CA LEU A 436 28.52 -18.46 -5.35
C LEU A 436 27.09 -18.44 -4.81
N SER A 437 26.85 -19.06 -3.65
CA SER A 437 25.54 -19.05 -2.99
C SER A 437 25.10 -17.62 -2.61
N VAL A 438 26.03 -16.78 -2.14
CA VAL A 438 25.76 -15.37 -1.84
C VAL A 438 25.50 -14.56 -3.13
N VAL A 439 26.25 -14.82 -4.21
CA VAL A 439 26.04 -14.16 -5.51
C VAL A 439 24.67 -14.52 -6.10
N GLU A 440 24.24 -15.78 -6.01
CA GLU A 440 22.91 -16.21 -6.41
C GLU A 440 21.82 -15.48 -5.60
N ASN A 441 22.02 -15.36 -4.28
CA ASN A 441 21.16 -14.56 -3.42
C ASN A 441 21.08 -13.08 -3.84
N MET A 442 22.20 -12.47 -4.21
CA MET A 442 22.22 -11.08 -4.70
C MET A 442 21.39 -10.94 -5.98
N LYS A 443 21.59 -11.82 -6.97
CA LYS A 443 20.83 -11.82 -8.23
C LYS A 443 19.33 -11.98 -8.00
N LEU A 444 18.94 -12.91 -7.11
CA LEU A 444 17.54 -13.14 -6.75
C LEU A 444 16.94 -11.92 -6.03
N SER A 445 17.70 -11.29 -5.14
CA SER A 445 17.29 -10.10 -4.38
C SER A 445 17.13 -8.86 -5.27
N ASP A 446 17.96 -8.71 -6.30
CA ASP A 446 17.81 -7.62 -7.29
C ASP A 446 16.54 -7.78 -8.12
N THR A 447 16.25 -9.01 -8.53
CA THR A 447 15.03 -9.40 -9.27
C THR A 447 13.75 -9.15 -8.45
N MET A 448 13.85 -9.18 -7.13
CA MET A 448 12.77 -8.83 -6.21
C MET A 448 12.56 -7.30 -6.23
N ALA A 449 11.70 -6.79 -7.14
CA ALA A 449 11.32 -5.38 -7.18
C ALA A 449 10.78 -4.92 -5.81
N THR A 450 11.19 -3.73 -5.33
CA THR A 450 10.77 -3.26 -4.00
C THR A 450 9.28 -2.96 -3.98
N PRO A 451 8.55 -3.33 -2.91
CA PRO A 451 7.20 -2.83 -2.68
C PRO A 451 7.17 -1.33 -2.32
N ILE A 452 8.26 -0.56 -2.46
CA ILE A 452 8.33 0.88 -2.11
C ILE A 452 8.40 1.74 -3.39
N GLU A 453 9.30 1.42 -4.33
CA GLU A 453 9.23 2.00 -5.68
C GLU A 453 7.99 1.50 -6.40
N GLU A 454 7.64 0.23 -6.25
CA GLU A 454 6.37 -0.29 -6.74
C GLU A 454 5.19 0.16 -5.87
N LYS A 455 5.34 0.72 -4.66
CA LYS A 455 4.21 1.43 -4.01
C LYS A 455 4.05 2.84 -4.55
N LEU A 456 5.12 3.51 -4.98
CA LEU A 456 4.98 4.75 -5.73
C LEU A 456 4.34 4.43 -7.09
N ASP A 457 4.84 3.42 -7.78
CA ASP A 457 4.44 2.98 -9.11
C ASP A 457 3.14 2.16 -9.13
N GLN A 458 2.73 1.48 -8.04
CA GLN A 458 1.41 0.85 -7.84
C GLN A 458 0.42 1.77 -7.15
N ASN A 459 0.80 2.77 -6.35
CA ASN A 459 -0.17 3.82 -6.05
C ASN A 459 -0.49 4.55 -7.35
N LEU A 460 0.48 4.80 -8.23
CA LEU A 460 0.24 5.28 -9.59
C LEU A 460 -0.54 4.25 -10.45
N LYS A 461 -0.14 2.98 -10.56
CA LYS A 461 -0.78 1.95 -11.44
C LYS A 461 -2.06 1.30 -10.89
N GLN A 462 -2.26 1.18 -9.57
CA GLN A 462 -3.57 0.80 -8.99
C GLN A 462 -4.57 1.95 -9.06
N GLN A 463 -4.09 3.20 -9.18
CA GLN A 463 -4.96 4.33 -9.48
C GLN A 463 -5.24 4.46 -10.98
N VAL A 464 -4.38 3.94 -11.86
CA VAL A 464 -4.62 3.94 -13.32
C VAL A 464 -5.48 2.75 -13.73
N ARG A 465 -6.80 2.94 -13.81
CA ARG A 465 -7.72 1.97 -14.41
C ARG A 465 -7.84 2.25 -15.90
N SER A 466 -7.70 1.23 -16.74
CA SER A 466 -7.87 1.39 -18.19
C SER A 466 -8.81 0.36 -18.80
N GLY A 467 -9.57 0.76 -19.82
CA GLY A 467 -10.45 -0.12 -20.58
C GLY A 467 -10.74 0.45 -21.96
N MET A 468 -11.12 -0.42 -22.90
CA MET A 468 -11.52 -0.01 -24.24
C MET A 468 -12.94 0.54 -24.20
N VAL A 469 -13.17 1.66 -24.88
CA VAL A 469 -14.47 2.32 -25.00
C VAL A 469 -14.62 2.90 -26.40
N HIS A 470 -15.86 3.20 -26.79
CA HIS A 470 -16.13 3.90 -28.03
C HIS A 470 -16.42 5.37 -27.71
N VAL A 471 -15.75 6.31 -28.38
CA VAL A 471 -15.93 7.75 -28.13
C VAL A 471 -16.43 8.44 -29.38
N SER A 472 -17.41 9.31 -29.21
CA SER A 472 -17.95 10.16 -30.28
C SER A 472 -18.03 11.61 -29.83
N ASP A 473 -17.89 12.54 -30.76
CA ASP A 473 -18.15 13.97 -30.55
C ASP A 473 -19.66 14.33 -30.58
N GLY A 474 -20.54 13.33 -30.67
CA GLY A 474 -21.99 13.48 -30.78
C GLY A 474 -22.51 13.75 -32.19
N LYS A 475 -21.64 13.86 -33.21
CA LYS A 475 -22.02 14.05 -34.62
C LYS A 475 -21.44 12.99 -35.56
N SER A 476 -20.30 12.41 -35.19
CA SER A 476 -19.56 11.38 -35.96
C SER A 476 -19.78 9.97 -35.40
N ARG A 477 -19.38 8.94 -36.18
CA ARG A 477 -19.42 7.55 -35.74
C ARG A 477 -18.43 7.32 -34.58
N PRO A 478 -18.79 6.52 -33.55
CA PRO A 478 -17.90 6.28 -32.42
C PRO A 478 -16.58 5.61 -32.83
N GLU A 479 -15.44 6.16 -32.39
CA GLU A 479 -14.11 5.58 -32.58
C GLU A 479 -13.66 4.77 -31.35
N PRO A 480 -13.00 3.62 -31.52
CA PRO A 480 -12.47 2.85 -30.40
C PRO A 480 -11.22 3.55 -29.82
N LEU A 481 -11.27 3.87 -28.53
CA LEU A 481 -10.19 4.46 -27.76
C LEU A 481 -10.00 3.70 -26.44
N ARG A 482 -8.80 3.79 -25.87
CA ARG A 482 -8.52 3.30 -24.52
C ARG A 482 -8.75 4.42 -23.52
N LEU A 483 -9.75 4.27 -22.67
CA LEU A 483 -9.95 5.13 -21.51
C LEU A 483 -8.95 4.74 -20.43
N SER A 484 -8.25 5.71 -19.85
CA SER A 484 -7.27 5.54 -18.78
C SER A 484 -7.53 6.58 -17.69
N LEU A 485 -8.08 6.14 -16.57
CA LEU A 485 -8.44 6.93 -15.41
C LEU A 485 -7.34 6.84 -14.36
N THR A 486 -6.70 7.96 -14.04
CA THR A 486 -5.82 8.12 -12.86
C THR A 486 -6.59 8.77 -11.71
N MET A 487 -5.94 9.00 -10.57
CA MET A 487 -6.55 9.71 -9.45
C MET A 487 -6.98 11.14 -9.78
N GLU A 488 -6.18 11.83 -10.60
CA GLU A 488 -6.33 13.27 -10.86
C GLU A 488 -6.79 13.60 -12.28
N VAL A 489 -6.59 12.68 -13.23
CA VAL A 489 -6.81 12.91 -14.66
C VAL A 489 -7.44 11.69 -15.32
N LEU A 490 -8.45 11.93 -16.16
CA LEU A 490 -9.02 10.95 -17.10
C LEU A 490 -8.45 11.19 -18.50
N THR A 491 -7.85 10.17 -19.10
CA THR A 491 -7.18 10.25 -20.41
C THR A 491 -7.82 9.31 -21.43
N LEU A 492 -7.88 9.74 -22.69
CA LEU A 492 -8.27 8.93 -23.84
C LEU A 492 -7.05 8.66 -24.69
N GLN A 493 -6.76 7.40 -25.00
CA GLN A 493 -5.57 6.98 -25.74
C GLN A 493 -5.93 6.26 -27.05
N LYS A 494 -5.25 6.59 -28.13
CA LYS A 494 -5.35 5.91 -29.44
C LYS A 494 -4.14 4.99 -29.66
N LEU A 495 -4.33 3.88 -30.36
CA LEU A 495 -3.26 2.92 -30.66
C LEU A 495 -2.61 3.28 -31.99
N GLU A 496 -1.32 3.59 -31.99
CA GLU A 496 -0.52 3.82 -33.20
C GLU A 496 0.46 2.64 -33.40
N ILE A 497 0.62 2.20 -34.65
CA ILE A 497 1.56 1.12 -35.04
C ILE A 497 2.82 1.79 -35.56
N VAL A 498 3.95 1.57 -34.89
CA VAL A 498 5.27 2.07 -35.30
C VAL A 498 6.02 0.95 -36.01
N THR A 499 6.26 1.10 -37.30
CA THR A 499 7.13 0.21 -38.07
C THR A 499 8.60 0.57 -37.82
N PRO A 500 9.48 -0.40 -37.49
CA PRO A 500 10.90 -0.12 -37.37
C PRO A 500 11.51 0.01 -38.76
N THR A 501 11.66 1.23 -39.28
CA THR A 501 12.49 1.45 -40.46
C THR A 501 13.95 1.39 -40.04
N SER A 502 14.65 0.35 -40.52
CA SER A 502 16.09 0.25 -40.52
C SER A 502 16.70 1.35 -41.40
N SER A 503 17.06 2.47 -40.78
CA SER A 503 18.10 3.39 -41.26
C SER A 503 18.43 4.37 -40.14
N GLN A 504 19.34 3.96 -39.26
CA GLN A 504 20.14 4.93 -38.51
C GLN A 504 21.04 5.64 -39.50
N LEU A 505 20.62 6.82 -39.96
CA LEU A 505 21.44 7.99 -40.25
C LEU A 505 20.49 9.13 -40.68
N SER A 506 20.50 10.23 -39.92
CA SER A 506 19.82 11.53 -40.16
C SER A 506 18.29 11.63 -39.96
N GLY A 507 17.85 11.74 -38.69
CA GLY A 507 16.49 12.21 -38.35
C GLY A 507 16.45 12.89 -36.97
N PRO A 508 15.57 13.88 -36.74
CA PRO A 508 15.53 14.65 -35.49
C PRO A 508 15.25 13.79 -34.26
N PRO A 509 15.93 14.02 -33.12
CA PRO A 509 15.74 13.23 -31.90
C PRO A 509 14.36 13.47 -31.28
N MET A 510 13.68 12.39 -30.91
CA MET A 510 12.31 12.38 -30.34
C MET A 510 12.21 12.84 -28.87
N GLU A 511 13.26 13.40 -28.26
CA GLU A 511 13.24 13.75 -26.83
C GLU A 511 13.13 15.26 -26.57
N SER A 512 12.28 15.63 -25.61
CA SER A 512 12.09 16.97 -25.05
C SER A 512 13.26 17.45 -24.17
N LYS A 513 14.45 16.87 -24.37
CA LYS A 513 15.68 17.14 -23.62
C LYS A 513 16.46 18.29 -24.27
N GLU A 514 16.97 19.21 -23.46
CA GLU A 514 17.86 20.28 -23.93
C GLU A 514 19.20 19.66 -24.37
N ARG A 515 19.69 20.06 -25.54
CA ARG A 515 20.98 19.62 -26.09
C ARG A 515 21.87 20.82 -26.35
N MET A 516 23.16 20.67 -26.05
CA MET A 516 24.17 21.68 -26.35
C MET A 516 24.90 21.30 -27.63
N VAL A 517 24.90 22.20 -28.61
CA VAL A 517 25.54 22.01 -29.91
C VAL A 517 26.55 23.13 -30.12
N GLN A 518 27.80 22.76 -30.37
CA GLN A 518 28.87 23.70 -30.68
C GLN A 518 29.02 23.82 -32.21
N ILE A 519 29.01 25.06 -32.71
CA ILE A 519 29.12 25.38 -34.13
C ILE A 519 30.32 26.29 -34.32
N THR A 520 31.18 25.98 -35.28
CA THR A 520 32.29 26.85 -35.68
C THR A 520 31.87 27.62 -36.93
N ARG A 521 31.87 28.96 -36.84
CA ARG A 521 31.46 29.87 -37.92
C ARG A 521 32.40 29.74 -39.13
N GLN A 522 31.83 29.66 -40.33
CA GLN A 522 32.60 29.68 -41.58
C GLN A 522 32.77 31.11 -42.11
N LYS A 523 33.93 31.39 -42.74
CA LYS A 523 34.24 32.70 -43.35
C LYS A 523 33.27 33.10 -44.47
N GLN A 524 32.69 32.12 -45.16
CA GLN A 524 31.58 32.29 -46.11
C GLN A 524 30.38 31.49 -45.57
N GLY A 525 29.21 32.11 -45.44
CA GLY A 525 27.96 31.43 -44.98
C GLY A 525 27.63 31.56 -43.48
N GLY A 526 28.56 32.00 -42.62
CA GLY A 526 28.27 32.25 -41.20
C GLY A 526 27.94 30.96 -40.44
N LEU A 527 26.79 30.94 -39.74
CA LEU A 527 26.31 29.77 -38.97
C LEU A 527 25.48 28.78 -39.80
N GLY A 528 25.04 29.13 -41.01
CA GLY A 528 24.28 28.22 -41.87
C GLY A 528 22.87 27.85 -41.41
N LEU A 529 22.23 28.67 -40.57
CA LEU A 529 20.87 28.48 -40.08
C LEU A 529 20.03 29.77 -40.23
N SER A 530 18.72 29.61 -40.44
CA SER A 530 17.74 30.70 -40.46
C SER A 530 16.82 30.59 -39.27
N ILE A 531 16.64 31.67 -38.51
CA ILE A 531 15.76 31.70 -37.34
C ILE A 531 14.44 32.43 -37.63
N LYS A 532 13.38 32.06 -36.93
CA LYS A 532 12.06 32.73 -36.90
C LYS A 532 11.53 32.76 -35.47
N GLY A 533 10.51 33.58 -35.22
CA GLY A 533 9.97 33.78 -33.87
C GLY A 533 10.70 34.88 -33.11
N GLY A 534 10.30 35.08 -31.86
CA GLY A 534 10.68 36.22 -31.03
C GLY A 534 9.58 36.53 -30.02
N ALA A 535 9.95 37.21 -28.93
CA ALA A 535 9.01 37.58 -27.87
C ALA A 535 7.80 38.39 -28.41
N GLU A 536 8.01 39.20 -29.45
CA GLU A 536 6.97 39.99 -30.13
C GLU A 536 5.89 39.13 -30.80
N HIS A 537 6.24 37.92 -31.21
CA HIS A 537 5.32 36.96 -31.84
C HIS A 537 4.80 35.90 -30.87
N LYS A 538 5.13 35.99 -29.57
CA LYS A 538 4.81 34.98 -28.54
C LYS A 538 5.31 33.58 -28.90
N LEU A 539 6.37 33.50 -29.71
CA LEU A 539 6.99 32.26 -30.15
C LEU A 539 8.46 32.26 -29.73
N PRO A 540 9.02 31.11 -29.28
CA PRO A 540 10.46 31.03 -29.04
C PRO A 540 11.24 31.23 -30.35
N ILE A 541 12.52 31.58 -30.25
CA ILE A 541 13.43 31.65 -31.40
C ILE A 541 13.64 30.23 -31.94
N LEU A 542 13.11 29.95 -33.14
CA LEU A 542 13.07 28.63 -33.77
C LEU A 542 13.96 28.58 -35.01
N ILE A 543 14.66 27.47 -35.22
CA ILE A 543 15.38 27.19 -36.48
C ILE A 543 14.36 26.84 -37.56
N SER A 544 14.21 27.74 -38.52
CA SER A 544 13.29 27.62 -39.65
C SER A 544 13.89 26.88 -40.86
N ARG A 545 15.20 26.97 -41.05
CA ARG A 545 15.93 26.33 -42.16
C ARG A 545 17.39 26.11 -41.77
N ILE A 546 17.98 25.02 -42.25
CA ILE A 546 19.42 24.72 -42.16
C ILE A 546 19.92 24.62 -43.61
N TYR A 547 21.00 25.31 -43.94
CA TYR A 547 21.57 25.36 -45.30
C TYR A 547 22.58 24.24 -45.48
N LYS A 548 22.42 23.46 -46.57
CA LYS A 548 23.31 22.35 -46.90
C LYS A 548 24.77 22.80 -47.01
N ASP A 549 25.69 21.94 -46.58
CA ASP A 549 27.16 22.13 -46.64
C ASP A 549 27.68 23.35 -45.83
N GLN A 550 26.86 23.97 -44.98
CA GLN A 550 27.27 25.07 -44.11
C GLN A 550 27.47 24.62 -42.66
N ALA A 551 28.02 25.50 -41.82
CA ALA A 551 28.42 25.22 -40.44
C ALA A 551 27.37 24.44 -39.62
N ALA A 552 26.09 24.83 -39.64
CA ALA A 552 25.02 24.11 -38.92
C ALA A 552 24.72 22.71 -39.48
N ASP A 553 24.75 22.52 -40.80
CA ASP A 553 24.48 21.24 -41.46
C ASP A 553 25.61 20.24 -41.21
N ILE A 554 26.87 20.70 -41.28
CA ILE A 554 28.07 19.91 -40.99
C ILE A 554 28.05 19.33 -39.57
N THR A 555 27.46 20.04 -38.59
CA THR A 555 27.36 19.49 -37.23
C THR A 555 26.43 18.28 -37.13
N GLY A 556 25.42 18.17 -38.00
CA GLY A 556 24.40 17.11 -37.97
C GLY A 556 23.55 17.04 -36.69
N GLN A 557 23.70 18.00 -35.78
CA GLN A 557 23.11 17.98 -34.42
C GLN A 557 21.96 18.98 -34.24
N LEU A 558 21.75 19.85 -35.23
CA LEU A 558 20.64 20.80 -35.29
C LEU A 558 19.57 20.33 -36.27
N PHE A 559 18.31 20.62 -35.96
CA PHE A 559 17.17 20.24 -36.77
C PHE A 559 16.20 21.42 -36.96
N VAL A 560 15.50 21.45 -38.09
CA VAL A 560 14.42 22.41 -38.31
C VAL A 560 13.31 22.17 -37.29
N GLY A 561 12.83 23.25 -36.65
CA GLY A 561 11.88 23.19 -35.53
C GLY A 561 12.53 23.20 -34.14
N ASP A 562 13.86 23.30 -34.05
CA ASP A 562 14.54 23.49 -32.77
C ASP A 562 14.37 24.90 -32.22
N ALA A 563 13.96 25.01 -30.96
CA ALA A 563 13.97 26.27 -30.22
C ALA A 563 15.35 26.51 -29.60
N ILE A 564 15.96 27.66 -29.89
CA ILE A 564 17.21 28.08 -29.30
C ILE A 564 16.91 28.72 -27.94
N ILE A 565 17.40 28.09 -26.89
CA ILE A 565 17.19 28.52 -25.50
C ILE A 565 18.33 29.41 -25.03
N LYS A 566 19.57 29.04 -25.37
CA LYS A 566 20.78 29.81 -25.01
C LYS A 566 21.78 29.92 -26.15
N VAL A 567 22.53 31.01 -26.14
CA VAL A 567 23.71 31.24 -26.99
C VAL A 567 24.88 31.56 -26.07
N ASN A 568 25.95 30.76 -26.12
CA ASN A 568 27.15 30.92 -25.27
C ASN A 568 26.86 31.02 -23.76
N GLY A 569 25.78 30.39 -23.29
CA GLY A 569 25.34 30.39 -21.89
C GLY A 569 24.32 31.48 -21.54
N GLU A 570 24.07 32.46 -22.40
CA GLU A 570 23.08 33.53 -22.21
C GLU A 570 21.70 33.11 -22.73
N TYR A 571 20.63 33.36 -21.97
CA TYR A 571 19.27 32.99 -22.33
C TYR A 571 18.67 33.97 -23.34
N ILE A 572 18.12 33.45 -24.45
CA ILE A 572 17.54 34.28 -25.52
C ILE A 572 16.04 34.05 -25.74
N THR A 573 15.38 33.27 -24.87
CA THR A 573 13.97 32.87 -25.01
C THR A 573 12.96 34.03 -24.86
N ALA A 574 13.37 35.15 -24.26
CA ALA A 574 12.55 36.33 -24.03
C ALA A 574 13.00 37.55 -24.84
N CYS A 575 13.93 37.39 -25.78
CA CYS A 575 14.42 38.46 -26.64
C CYS A 575 13.50 38.66 -27.86
N PRO A 576 13.38 39.89 -28.38
CA PRO A 576 12.77 40.11 -29.68
C PRO A 576 13.62 39.53 -30.81
N HIS A 577 13.03 39.30 -31.98
CA HIS A 577 13.71 38.67 -33.12
C HIS A 577 15.05 39.34 -33.48
N ASP A 578 15.05 40.66 -33.59
CA ASP A 578 16.23 41.44 -34.01
C ASP A 578 17.39 41.32 -33.00
N ASP A 579 17.09 41.28 -31.71
CA ASP A 579 18.09 41.09 -30.65
C ASP A 579 18.69 39.67 -30.72
N ALA A 580 17.86 38.65 -30.95
CA ALA A 580 18.35 37.28 -31.12
C ALA A 580 19.28 37.15 -32.34
N VAL A 581 19.00 37.85 -33.44
CA VAL A 581 19.88 37.92 -34.61
C VAL A 581 21.21 38.60 -34.26
N ASN A 582 21.17 39.71 -33.52
CA ASN A 582 22.37 40.44 -33.09
C ASN A 582 23.26 39.60 -32.16
N ILE A 583 22.65 38.89 -31.20
CA ILE A 583 23.36 37.98 -30.28
C ILE A 583 24.04 36.85 -31.08
N LEU A 584 23.33 36.20 -32.02
CA LEU A 584 23.91 35.16 -32.86
C LEU A 584 24.99 35.67 -33.83
N ARG A 585 24.92 36.93 -34.25
CA ARG A 585 25.95 37.55 -35.10
C ARG A 585 27.22 37.87 -34.32
N ASN A 586 27.08 38.32 -33.07
CA ASN A 586 28.18 38.77 -32.21
C ASN A 586 28.76 37.67 -31.31
N ALA A 587 28.22 36.44 -31.36
CA ALA A 587 28.62 35.30 -30.53
C ALA A 587 30.04 34.73 -30.80
N GLY A 588 30.85 35.38 -31.66
CA GLY A 588 32.20 34.95 -32.00
C GLY A 588 32.28 33.83 -33.04
N ASP A 589 33.49 33.25 -33.18
CA ASP A 589 33.80 32.18 -34.13
C ASP A 589 33.35 30.79 -33.67
N ILE A 590 33.29 30.56 -32.35
CA ILE A 590 32.77 29.33 -31.74
C ILE A 590 31.48 29.69 -30.98
N VAL A 591 30.36 29.16 -31.45
CA VAL A 591 29.03 29.43 -30.89
C VAL A 591 28.46 28.15 -30.29
N VAL A 592 28.16 28.17 -29.00
CA VAL A 592 27.52 27.06 -28.28
C VAL A 592 26.04 27.36 -28.12
N LEU A 593 25.19 26.60 -28.81
CA LEU A 593 23.74 26.72 -28.74
C LEU A 593 23.15 25.67 -27.82
N THR A 594 22.31 26.08 -26.87
CA THR A 594 21.44 25.14 -26.14
C THR A 594 20.08 25.13 -26.81
N VAL A 595 19.68 24.00 -27.40
CA VAL A 595 18.46 23.87 -28.19
C VAL A 595 17.53 22.77 -27.66
N LYS A 596 16.23 22.91 -27.91
CA LYS A 596 15.20 21.93 -27.58
C LYS A 596 14.22 21.78 -28.73
N HIS A 597 13.90 20.55 -29.11
CA HIS A 597 13.00 20.31 -30.25
C HIS A 597 11.57 20.73 -29.93
N TYR A 598 11.00 21.66 -30.72
CA TYR A 598 9.68 22.23 -30.48
C TYR A 598 8.63 21.66 -31.44
N ARG A 599 8.12 20.46 -31.09
CA ARG A 599 7.22 19.64 -31.93
C ARG A 599 5.95 20.34 -32.43
N ALA A 600 5.45 21.33 -31.69
CA ALA A 600 4.23 22.07 -32.05
C ALA A 600 4.41 22.97 -33.29
N ALA A 601 5.65 23.37 -33.63
CA ALA A 601 5.94 24.23 -34.78
C ALA A 601 6.39 23.46 -36.05
N THR A 602 6.89 22.23 -35.89
CA THR A 602 7.41 21.40 -36.99
C THR A 602 6.43 21.23 -38.17
N PRO A 603 5.12 20.99 -37.96
CA PRO A 603 4.15 20.86 -39.07
C PRO A 603 3.98 22.13 -39.89
N PHE A 604 4.14 23.30 -39.28
CA PHE A 604 3.91 24.60 -39.93
C PHE A 604 5.12 25.06 -40.75
N LEU A 605 6.34 24.71 -40.31
CA LEU A 605 7.59 25.02 -41.01
C LEU A 605 7.80 24.11 -42.23
N GLN A 606 7.37 22.85 -42.16
CA GLN A 606 7.57 21.86 -43.23
C GLN A 606 6.58 22.02 -44.39
N LYS A 607 5.38 22.56 -44.14
CA LYS A 607 4.37 22.88 -45.16
C LYS A 607 4.75 24.05 -46.08
N GLN A 608 5.77 24.85 -45.70
CA GLN A 608 6.34 25.90 -46.55
C GLN A 608 7.49 25.40 -47.45
N LEU A 609 8.03 24.20 -47.20
CA LEU A 609 9.11 23.61 -48.00
C LEU A 609 8.61 22.86 -49.24
N THR A 610 7.34 22.45 -49.27
CA THR A 610 6.73 21.75 -50.42
C THR A 610 6.05 22.69 -51.42
N LYS A 611 6.11 24.01 -51.23
CA LYS A 611 5.47 24.99 -52.11
C LYS A 611 6.38 25.52 -53.23
N ASP A 612 7.67 25.17 -53.20
CA ASP A 612 8.69 25.65 -54.14
C ASP A 612 9.37 24.47 -54.88
N THR A 613 8.61 23.66 -55.63
CA THR A 613 9.15 22.77 -56.70
C THR A 613 8.06 22.50 -57.76
N PRO A 614 8.31 22.69 -59.07
CA PRO A 614 7.32 22.50 -60.13
C PRO A 614 7.24 21.07 -60.67
N ASP A 615 6.01 20.68 -61.04
CA ASP A 615 5.51 19.69 -62.02
C ASP A 615 6.23 18.35 -62.30
N SER A 616 5.50 17.24 -62.10
CA SER A 616 5.25 16.23 -63.16
C SER A 616 4.26 15.15 -62.69
N ASP A 617 3.27 14.87 -63.54
CA ASP A 617 2.12 13.96 -63.40
C ASP A 617 2.47 12.45 -63.27
N ASN A 618 1.60 11.69 -62.58
CA ASN A 618 0.76 10.63 -63.17
C ASN A 618 0.11 9.68 -62.13
N ASP A 619 -1.23 9.59 -62.22
CA ASP A 619 -2.12 8.43 -62.12
C ASP A 619 -2.30 7.63 -60.80
N VAL A 620 -3.48 7.68 -60.13
CA VAL A 620 -4.75 6.90 -60.36
C VAL A 620 -4.60 5.48 -59.76
N THR A 621 -5.39 4.91 -58.84
CA THR A 621 -6.79 5.09 -58.35
C THR A 621 -6.99 4.29 -57.04
N CYS A 622 -8.06 4.59 -56.29
CA CYS A 622 -8.61 3.80 -55.18
C CYS A 622 -9.65 2.75 -55.65
N ALA A 623 -9.78 1.61 -54.95
CA ALA A 623 -11.01 0.81 -54.74
C ALA A 623 -10.70 -0.33 -53.73
N GLU A 624 -11.23 -0.36 -52.51
CA GLU A 624 -12.56 -0.83 -52.04
C GLU A 624 -12.73 -2.37 -51.87
N LEU A 625 -13.04 -2.77 -50.61
CA LEU A 625 -13.97 -3.83 -50.14
C LEU A 625 -13.57 -5.31 -50.42
N LYS A 626 -13.73 -6.32 -49.54
CA LYS A 626 -14.75 -6.62 -48.51
C LYS A 626 -14.28 -7.82 -47.63
N ALA A 627 -15.00 -8.05 -46.54
CA ALA A 627 -14.84 -9.12 -45.54
C ALA A 627 -15.45 -10.48 -45.97
N ASP A 628 -15.00 -11.59 -45.35
CA ASP A 628 -15.90 -12.66 -44.86
C ASP A 628 -15.23 -13.67 -43.90
N GLU A 629 -16.07 -14.29 -43.07
CA GLU A 629 -15.83 -15.14 -41.89
C GLU A 629 -15.44 -16.61 -42.19
N GLY A 630 -14.95 -17.35 -41.16
CA GLY A 630 -14.95 -18.83 -41.18
C GLY A 630 -14.21 -19.55 -40.05
N TYR A 631 -14.95 -20.33 -39.25
CA TYR A 631 -14.58 -21.07 -38.02
C TYR A 631 -14.08 -22.51 -38.31
N LYS A 632 -13.16 -23.08 -37.49
CA LYS A 632 -13.10 -24.48 -36.93
C LYS A 632 -11.69 -25.08 -36.75
N SER A 633 -11.64 -26.15 -35.94
CA SER A 633 -10.55 -26.65 -35.09
C SER A 633 -9.98 -28.04 -35.47
N SER A 634 -8.93 -28.46 -34.74
CA SER A 634 -8.46 -29.86 -34.46
C SER A 634 -7.60 -30.54 -35.54
N VAL A 635 -6.70 -31.52 -35.34
CA VAL A 635 -5.82 -32.10 -34.27
C VAL A 635 -4.98 -33.21 -34.99
N ASN A 636 -3.76 -33.50 -34.49
CA ASN A 636 -2.93 -34.74 -34.62
C ASN A 636 -1.84 -34.95 -35.72
N SER A 637 -0.58 -34.96 -35.24
CA SER A 637 0.41 -36.07 -35.12
C SER A 637 1.18 -36.71 -36.30
N GLY A 638 2.54 -36.65 -36.19
CA GLY A 638 3.60 -37.61 -36.64
C GLY A 638 3.99 -37.57 -38.13
N THR A 639 5.25 -37.56 -38.62
CA THR A 639 6.46 -38.32 -38.24
C THR A 639 7.72 -37.82 -39.03
N ILE A 640 8.85 -37.62 -38.35
CA ILE A 640 10.31 -37.80 -38.66
C ILE A 640 10.85 -37.72 -40.13
N SER A 641 11.74 -36.74 -40.44
CA SER A 641 13.21 -36.93 -40.71
C SER A 641 13.92 -35.73 -41.40
N ARG A 642 15.01 -35.29 -40.74
CA ARG A 642 16.32 -34.75 -41.17
C ARG A 642 16.52 -33.69 -42.29
N SER A 643 17.13 -32.59 -41.80
CA SER A 643 18.25 -31.77 -42.30
C SER A 643 18.05 -30.82 -43.48
N CYS A 644 18.11 -29.52 -43.19
CA CYS A 644 19.08 -28.58 -43.79
C CYS A 644 19.22 -27.33 -42.92
N SER A 645 20.47 -26.93 -42.69
CA SER A 645 20.95 -25.80 -41.89
C SER A 645 20.81 -24.47 -42.63
N ARG A 646 20.17 -23.46 -42.01
CA ARG A 646 20.34 -22.03 -42.33
C ARG A 646 20.15 -21.14 -41.09
N PRO A 647 20.92 -20.03 -40.96
CA PRO A 647 20.89 -19.14 -39.80
C PRO A 647 19.61 -18.29 -39.76
N MET A 648 19.06 -18.10 -38.55
CA MET A 648 17.84 -17.32 -38.29
C MET A 648 18.05 -15.83 -38.60
N SER A 649 17.26 -15.32 -39.54
CA SER A 649 16.94 -13.91 -39.70
C SER A 649 15.80 -13.55 -38.74
N ILE A 650 16.03 -12.60 -37.85
CA ILE A 650 15.02 -12.02 -36.95
C ILE A 650 14.15 -11.06 -37.78
N CYS A 651 12.91 -11.45 -38.07
CA CYS A 651 11.86 -10.51 -38.45
C CYS A 651 11.34 -9.84 -37.17
N SER A 652 11.61 -8.55 -36.98
CA SER A 652 11.03 -7.76 -35.88
C SER A 652 9.60 -7.33 -36.22
N GLU A 653 8.64 -7.75 -35.39
CA GLU A 653 7.23 -7.30 -35.47
C GLU A 653 7.11 -5.78 -35.23
N PRO A 654 6.12 -5.10 -35.85
CA PRO A 654 5.87 -3.67 -35.63
C PRO A 654 5.39 -3.39 -34.19
N GLU A 655 6.01 -2.41 -33.53
CA GLU A 655 5.73 -2.07 -32.13
C GLU A 655 4.48 -1.19 -32.02
N LYS A 656 3.50 -1.62 -31.21
CA LYS A 656 2.24 -0.91 -30.99
C LYS A 656 2.35 0.01 -29.76
N ARG A 657 2.11 1.33 -29.91
CA ARG A 657 2.21 2.32 -28.81
C ARG A 657 0.90 3.09 -28.62
N TRP A 658 0.49 3.28 -27.36
CA TRP A 658 -0.67 4.11 -26.99
C TRP A 658 -0.27 5.58 -26.87
N THR A 659 -1.06 6.49 -27.45
CA THR A 659 -0.84 7.94 -27.42
C THR A 659 -2.06 8.68 -26.88
N ASP A 660 -1.85 9.61 -25.96
CA ASP A 660 -2.92 10.40 -25.33
C ASP A 660 -3.51 11.43 -26.32
N VAL A 661 -4.81 11.37 -26.54
CA VAL A 661 -5.58 12.27 -27.42
C VAL A 661 -6.26 13.38 -26.61
N VAL A 662 -6.84 13.04 -25.45
CA VAL A 662 -7.54 13.98 -24.57
C VAL A 662 -7.20 13.67 -23.11
N ALA A 663 -6.98 14.71 -22.30
CA ALA A 663 -6.74 14.59 -20.87
C ALA A 663 -7.63 15.58 -20.09
N VAL A 664 -8.52 15.06 -19.24
CA VAL A 664 -9.49 15.82 -18.45
C VAL A 664 -9.14 15.76 -16.95
N PRO A 665 -8.78 16.89 -16.32
CA PRO A 665 -8.56 16.95 -14.87
C PRO A 665 -9.87 16.70 -14.10
N LEU A 666 -9.80 15.91 -13.03
CA LEU A 666 -10.95 15.47 -12.23
C LEU A 666 -11.30 16.37 -11.05
N MET A 667 -10.41 17.30 -10.67
CA MET A 667 -10.68 18.26 -9.59
C MET A 667 -11.92 19.10 -9.92
N MET A 668 -13.01 18.94 -9.15
CA MET A 668 -14.30 19.58 -9.39
C MET A 668 -14.87 19.35 -10.80
N ALA A 669 -14.55 18.24 -11.44
CA ALA A 669 -15.08 17.91 -12.77
C ALA A 669 -16.58 17.60 -12.72
N TYR A 670 -17.26 17.81 -13.85
CA TYR A 670 -18.68 17.51 -14.01
C TYR A 670 -18.85 16.23 -14.83
N VAL A 671 -19.55 15.24 -14.26
CA VAL A 671 -19.88 13.97 -14.92
C VAL A 671 -21.37 13.98 -15.22
N THR A 672 -21.77 13.64 -16.45
CA THR A 672 -23.21 13.59 -16.79
C THR A 672 -23.56 12.46 -17.75
N ARG A 673 -24.73 11.86 -17.54
CA ARG A 673 -25.36 10.93 -18.49
C ARG A 673 -26.39 11.60 -19.39
N TYR A 674 -26.84 12.80 -19.04
CA TYR A 674 -27.86 13.52 -19.80
C TYR A 674 -27.22 14.29 -20.95
N ILE A 675 -27.93 14.38 -22.07
CA ILE A 675 -27.51 15.26 -23.18
C ILE A 675 -27.40 16.68 -22.62
N TYR A 676 -26.21 17.26 -22.77
CA TYR A 676 -25.88 18.55 -22.17
C TYR A 676 -26.92 19.61 -22.55
N GLY A 677 -27.50 20.26 -21.54
CA GLY A 677 -28.54 21.28 -21.75
C GLY A 677 -29.98 20.78 -21.74
N THR A 678 -30.22 19.47 -21.66
CA THR A 678 -31.56 18.86 -21.81
C THR A 678 -31.91 17.88 -20.67
N ASP A 679 -33.12 17.34 -20.69
CA ASP A 679 -33.62 16.27 -19.82
C ASP A 679 -33.47 14.85 -20.40
N LYS A 680 -32.95 14.72 -21.63
CA LYS A 680 -32.81 13.42 -22.32
C LYS A 680 -31.60 12.63 -21.82
N LEU A 681 -31.85 11.43 -21.29
CA LEU A 681 -30.82 10.51 -20.82
C LEU A 681 -30.15 9.79 -22.00
N ARG A 682 -28.82 9.69 -22.01
CA ARG A 682 -28.09 8.84 -22.98
C ARG A 682 -28.07 7.39 -22.48
N PRO A 683 -28.57 6.41 -23.25
CA PRO A 683 -28.46 5.01 -22.88
C PRO A 683 -26.99 4.56 -23.01
N ASN A 684 -26.48 3.87 -21.99
CA ASN A 684 -25.14 3.27 -21.98
C ASN A 684 -23.98 4.22 -22.31
N ALA A 685 -24.15 5.53 -22.10
CA ALA A 685 -23.13 6.53 -22.40
C ALA A 685 -23.05 7.65 -21.35
N PHE A 686 -21.88 8.25 -21.24
CA PHE A 686 -21.62 9.36 -20.32
C PHE A 686 -20.56 10.31 -20.87
N GLU A 687 -20.45 11.48 -20.24
CA GLU A 687 -19.52 12.53 -20.61
C GLU A 687 -18.87 13.11 -19.35
N VAL A 688 -17.57 13.39 -19.41
CA VAL A 688 -16.83 14.04 -18.32
C VAL A 688 -16.26 15.37 -18.82
N ARG A 689 -16.50 16.43 -18.06
CA ARG A 689 -16.07 17.80 -18.35
C ARG A 689 -15.18 18.32 -17.22
N GLY A 690 -13.98 18.74 -17.57
CA GLY A 690 -13.03 19.36 -16.67
C GLY A 690 -13.32 20.84 -16.44
N LEU A 691 -12.72 21.40 -15.39
CA LEU A 691 -12.90 22.80 -15.02
C LEU A 691 -12.36 23.79 -16.07
N ASN A 692 -11.37 23.38 -16.86
CA ASN A 692 -10.75 24.15 -17.94
C ASN A 692 -11.57 24.15 -19.25
N GLY A 693 -12.79 23.60 -19.26
CA GLY A 693 -13.65 23.48 -20.44
C GLY A 693 -13.31 22.29 -21.37
N VAL A 694 -12.26 21.53 -21.06
CA VAL A 694 -11.93 20.29 -21.79
C VAL A 694 -12.95 19.21 -21.46
N ASN A 695 -13.41 18.46 -22.46
CA ASN A 695 -14.35 17.37 -22.30
C ASN A 695 -13.83 16.09 -22.98
N THR A 696 -14.35 14.94 -22.57
CA THR A 696 -13.99 13.63 -23.15
C THR A 696 -14.72 13.31 -24.46
N GLY A 697 -15.66 14.14 -24.89
CA GLY A 697 -16.74 13.69 -25.78
C GLY A 697 -17.65 12.65 -25.10
N VAL A 698 -18.59 12.09 -25.86
CA VAL A 698 -19.54 11.07 -25.40
C VAL A 698 -18.87 9.71 -25.45
N ILE A 699 -18.69 9.11 -24.28
CA ILE A 699 -18.13 7.77 -24.10
C ILE A 699 -19.29 6.78 -24.07
N HIS A 700 -19.29 5.84 -25.02
CA HIS A 700 -20.24 4.73 -25.13
C HIS A 700 -19.63 3.46 -24.57
N CYS A 701 -20.42 2.73 -23.78
CA CYS A 701 -20.05 1.45 -23.20
C CYS A 701 -20.97 0.35 -23.75
N ASP A 702 -20.41 -0.81 -24.05
CA ASP A 702 -21.16 -1.92 -24.64
C ASP A 702 -22.12 -2.56 -23.61
N GLU A 703 -21.73 -2.56 -22.33
CA GLU A 703 -22.50 -3.14 -21.22
C GLU A 703 -22.81 -2.12 -20.12
N LEU A 704 -24.02 -2.23 -19.55
CA LEU A 704 -24.47 -1.39 -18.43
C LEU A 704 -23.62 -1.59 -17.16
N ALA A 705 -23.08 -2.79 -16.94
CA ALA A 705 -22.21 -3.09 -15.80
C ALA A 705 -20.89 -2.32 -15.87
N ILE A 706 -20.29 -2.27 -17.07
CA ILE A 706 -19.05 -1.52 -17.35
C ILE A 706 -19.30 -0.02 -17.19
N LEU A 707 -20.42 0.49 -17.72
CA LEU A 707 -20.83 1.89 -17.52
C LEU A 707 -20.94 2.24 -16.04
N SER A 708 -21.67 1.42 -15.26
CA SER A 708 -21.88 1.66 -13.82
C SER A 708 -20.55 1.67 -13.06
N GLN A 709 -19.64 0.76 -13.41
CA GLN A 709 -18.32 0.69 -12.83
C GLN A 709 -17.50 1.95 -13.12
N TRP A 710 -17.44 2.40 -14.38
CA TRP A 710 -16.73 3.63 -14.75
C TRP A 710 -17.28 4.86 -14.06
N LEU A 711 -18.61 5.04 -14.07
CA LEU A 711 -19.26 6.16 -13.40
C LEU A 711 -18.93 6.20 -11.91
N LYS A 712 -19.04 5.06 -11.22
CA LYS A 712 -18.71 4.98 -9.79
C LYS A 712 -17.28 5.43 -9.52
N LEU A 713 -16.33 4.94 -10.29
CA LEU A 713 -14.90 5.23 -10.08
C LEU A 713 -14.54 6.68 -10.35
N ILE A 714 -15.06 7.23 -11.45
CA ILE A 714 -14.80 8.62 -11.83
C ILE A 714 -15.44 9.54 -10.78
N THR A 715 -16.69 9.29 -10.41
CA THR A 715 -17.40 10.08 -9.38
C THR A 715 -16.70 9.99 -8.02
N ASP A 716 -16.23 8.81 -7.59
CA ASP A 716 -15.49 8.65 -6.34
C ASP A 716 -14.19 9.48 -6.34
N ASN A 717 -13.43 9.49 -7.44
CA ASN A 717 -12.21 10.30 -7.58
C ASN A 717 -12.54 11.81 -7.55
N VAL A 718 -13.55 12.25 -8.30
CA VAL A 718 -14.01 13.65 -8.34
C VAL A 718 -14.44 14.13 -6.95
N VAL A 719 -15.25 13.33 -6.23
CA VAL A 719 -15.67 13.66 -4.87
C VAL A 719 -14.49 13.69 -3.91
N GLY A 720 -13.56 12.73 -4.01
CA GLY A 720 -12.36 12.69 -3.16
C GLY A 720 -11.50 13.95 -3.29
N LEU A 721 -11.21 14.36 -4.52
CA LEU A 721 -10.45 15.57 -4.82
C LEU A 721 -11.19 16.84 -4.39
N THR A 722 -12.49 16.92 -4.69
CA THR A 722 -13.34 18.05 -4.30
C THR A 722 -13.41 18.21 -2.78
N HIS A 723 -13.50 17.11 -2.04
CA HIS A 723 -13.48 17.12 -0.57
C HIS A 723 -12.11 17.52 0.00
N LEU A 724 -11.00 17.15 -0.66
CA LEU A 724 -9.67 17.64 -0.28
C LEU A 724 -9.58 19.16 -0.45
N GLN A 725 -10.09 19.69 -1.57
CA GLN A 725 -10.15 21.13 -1.81
C GLN A 725 -11.03 21.85 -0.78
N MET A 726 -12.18 21.26 -0.42
CA MET A 726 -13.04 21.76 0.66
C MET A 726 -12.30 21.88 2.00
N LYS A 727 -11.49 20.87 2.36
CA LYS A 727 -10.66 20.91 3.58
C LYS A 727 -9.63 22.04 3.53
N LEU A 728 -9.04 22.30 2.36
CA LEU A 728 -8.09 23.41 2.19
C LEU A 728 -8.79 24.77 2.36
N TYR A 729 -9.98 24.96 1.77
CA TYR A 729 -10.76 26.18 1.98
C TYR A 729 -11.18 26.37 3.44
N ASN A 730 -11.61 25.31 4.11
CA ASN A 730 -12.07 25.36 5.50
C ASN A 730 -10.99 25.69 6.53
N ARG A 731 -9.70 25.64 6.15
CA ARG A 731 -8.61 26.17 7.00
C ARG A 731 -8.68 27.68 7.16
N ASN A 732 -9.30 28.38 6.20
CA ASN A 732 -9.43 29.83 6.19
C ASN A 732 -10.73 30.33 6.84
N PHE A 733 -11.60 29.43 7.32
CA PHE A 733 -12.90 29.77 7.89
C PHE A 733 -13.05 29.28 9.34
N ALA A 734 -13.70 30.10 10.17
CA ALA A 734 -14.10 29.73 11.53
C ALA A 734 -15.11 28.57 11.50
N VAL A 735 -15.19 27.79 12.59
CA VAL A 735 -15.97 26.53 12.66
C VAL A 735 -17.41 26.68 12.15
N GLY A 736 -18.10 27.78 12.48
CA GLY A 736 -19.47 28.04 12.06
C GLY A 736 -19.66 28.65 10.66
N GLU A 737 -18.58 28.90 9.92
CA GLU A 737 -18.59 29.45 8.55
C GLU A 737 -17.91 28.52 7.54
N ARG A 738 -17.63 27.28 7.95
CA ARG A 738 -17.02 26.28 7.08
C ARG A 738 -18.00 25.85 5.99
N ILE A 739 -17.43 25.43 4.88
CA ILE A 739 -18.12 24.78 3.79
C ILE A 739 -18.46 23.34 4.23
N GLU A 740 -19.75 23.02 4.22
CA GLU A 740 -20.28 21.70 4.55
C GLU A 740 -20.51 20.83 3.31
N TYR A 741 -20.75 21.46 2.16
CA TYR A 741 -20.96 20.77 0.89
C TYR A 741 -20.50 21.62 -0.30
N MET A 742 -19.95 20.97 -1.32
CA MET A 742 -19.68 21.55 -2.63
C MET A 742 -19.89 20.49 -3.73
N GLY A 743 -20.52 20.85 -4.85
CA GLY A 743 -20.75 19.93 -5.96
C GLY A 743 -21.56 20.54 -7.10
N TRP A 744 -21.61 19.85 -8.24
CA TRP A 744 -22.41 20.25 -9.39
C TRP A 744 -23.88 19.85 -9.23
N VAL A 745 -24.78 20.75 -9.61
CA VAL A 745 -26.23 20.56 -9.69
C VAL A 745 -26.72 21.09 -11.03
N ASN A 746 -27.88 20.64 -11.51
CA ASN A 746 -28.47 21.11 -12.76
C ASN A 746 -29.73 21.92 -12.48
N GLU A 747 -29.74 23.16 -12.94
CA GLU A 747 -30.85 24.09 -12.78
C GLU A 747 -31.77 24.07 -14.00
N GLY A 748 -33.05 23.81 -13.78
CA GLY A 748 -34.09 23.90 -14.80
C GLY A 748 -34.36 25.37 -15.17
N VAL A 749 -34.33 25.66 -16.47
CA VAL A 749 -34.59 26.99 -17.03
C VAL A 749 -36.05 27.06 -17.50
N ILE A 750 -36.75 28.13 -17.12
CA ILE A 750 -38.09 28.44 -17.61
C ILE A 750 -37.92 29.20 -18.93
N ASN A 751 -38.43 28.64 -20.04
CA ASN A 751 -38.43 29.29 -21.34
C ASN A 751 -39.86 29.34 -21.91
N ASN A 752 -40.21 30.41 -22.63
CA ASN A 752 -41.58 30.83 -22.99
C ASN A 752 -42.34 29.89 -23.96
N ASN A 753 -42.48 28.59 -23.67
CA ASN A 753 -43.60 27.72 -24.10
C ASN A 753 -43.52 26.28 -23.56
N ILE A 754 -42.39 25.83 -22.95
CA ILE A 754 -42.31 24.56 -22.20
C ILE A 754 -41.38 24.74 -21.00
N SER A 755 -41.91 24.64 -19.79
CA SER A 755 -41.14 24.77 -18.54
C SER A 755 -40.20 23.58 -18.33
N TRP A 756 -38.95 23.86 -17.95
CA TRP A 756 -37.99 22.94 -17.32
C TRP A 756 -37.46 21.82 -18.23
N GLN A 757 -37.59 21.91 -19.55
CA GLN A 757 -36.89 21.00 -20.49
C GLN A 757 -35.42 21.39 -20.75
N SER A 758 -35.04 22.65 -20.48
CA SER A 758 -33.67 23.11 -20.62
C SER A 758 -32.99 23.18 -19.26
N TYR A 759 -31.76 22.68 -19.18
CA TYR A 759 -31.00 22.60 -17.94
C TYR A 759 -29.66 23.30 -18.07
N LYS A 760 -29.23 24.00 -17.02
CA LYS A 760 -27.90 24.60 -16.91
C LYS A 760 -27.15 24.04 -15.71
N PRO A 761 -25.91 23.54 -15.88
CA PRO A 761 -25.11 23.13 -14.74
C PRO A 761 -24.74 24.36 -13.90
N ARG A 762 -24.87 24.22 -12.58
CA ARG A 762 -24.49 25.20 -11.56
C ARG A 762 -23.66 24.51 -10.50
N PHE A 763 -22.68 25.20 -9.95
CA PHE A 763 -21.91 24.69 -8.83
C PHE A 763 -22.54 25.18 -7.53
N LEU A 764 -23.01 24.25 -6.68
CA LEU A 764 -23.67 24.54 -5.41
C LEU A 764 -22.65 24.43 -4.27
N LEU A 765 -22.66 25.43 -3.39
CA LEU A 765 -21.83 25.51 -2.20
C LEU A 765 -22.71 25.79 -0.97
N LEU A 766 -22.58 24.99 0.09
CA LEU A 766 -23.16 25.28 1.40
C LEU A 766 -22.06 25.73 2.35
N LYS A 767 -22.05 27.02 2.69
CA LYS A 767 -21.05 27.65 3.58
C LYS A 767 -21.75 28.21 4.82
N GLY A 768 -21.52 27.61 5.98
CA GLY A 768 -22.14 28.02 7.23
C GLY A 768 -23.68 28.02 7.13
N THR A 769 -24.28 29.20 7.09
CA THR A 769 -25.74 29.41 7.05
C THR A 769 -26.25 29.90 5.69
N GLU A 770 -25.41 29.81 4.66
CA GLU A 770 -25.66 30.29 3.30
C GLU A 770 -25.56 29.17 2.28
N VAL A 771 -26.52 29.13 1.35
CA VAL A 771 -26.41 28.37 0.10
C VAL A 771 -26.04 29.32 -1.01
N MET A 772 -25.03 28.95 -1.79
CA MET A 772 -24.49 29.75 -2.88
C MET A 772 -24.50 28.93 -4.18
N LEU A 773 -24.89 29.56 -5.29
CA LEU A 773 -24.82 28.97 -6.63
C LEU A 773 -23.84 29.76 -7.49
N PHE A 774 -23.00 29.04 -8.23
CA PHE A 774 -22.01 29.60 -9.15
C PHE A 774 -22.21 29.05 -10.56
N GLU A 775 -21.75 29.79 -11.56
CA GLU A 775 -21.67 29.30 -12.94
C GLU A 775 -20.45 28.39 -13.15
N THR A 776 -19.32 28.74 -12.54
CA THR A 776 -18.10 27.94 -12.51
C THR A 776 -17.60 27.76 -11.07
N PRO A 777 -16.94 26.65 -10.73
CA PRO A 777 -16.47 26.42 -9.36
C PRO A 777 -15.45 27.48 -8.92
N PRO A 778 -15.51 27.96 -7.67
CA PRO A 778 -14.54 28.93 -7.16
C PRO A 778 -13.15 28.28 -6.99
N LEU A 779 -12.13 28.87 -7.61
CA LEU A 779 -10.73 28.39 -7.59
C LEU A 779 -9.95 28.78 -6.33
N ASN A 780 -10.42 29.80 -5.63
CA ASN A 780 -9.80 30.29 -4.40
C ASN A 780 -10.88 30.88 -3.47
N VAL A 781 -10.48 31.20 -2.23
CA VAL A 781 -11.37 31.76 -1.21
C VAL A 781 -11.99 33.09 -1.66
N ALA A 782 -11.23 33.92 -2.37
CA ALA A 782 -11.73 35.20 -2.91
C ALA A 782 -12.82 35.01 -3.97
N GLY A 783 -12.82 33.89 -4.70
CA GLY A 783 -13.85 33.54 -5.68
C GLY A 783 -15.21 33.21 -5.06
N ILE A 784 -15.26 32.85 -3.78
CA ILE A 784 -16.51 32.50 -3.09
C ILE A 784 -17.44 33.71 -2.96
N SER A 785 -16.90 34.93 -2.87
CA SER A 785 -17.73 36.15 -2.82
C SER A 785 -18.38 36.49 -4.17
N LYS A 786 -17.96 35.84 -5.27
CA LYS A 786 -18.51 36.05 -6.62
C LYS A 786 -19.70 35.13 -6.94
N ALA A 787 -20.40 34.63 -5.92
CA ALA A 787 -21.57 33.79 -6.09
C ALA A 787 -22.66 34.52 -6.90
N LEU A 788 -23.29 33.81 -7.84
CA LEU A 788 -24.39 34.34 -8.65
C LEU A 788 -25.65 34.51 -7.80
N VAL A 789 -25.88 33.56 -6.89
CA VAL A 789 -27.04 33.52 -6.00
C VAL A 789 -26.56 33.17 -4.61
N VAL A 790 -27.04 33.90 -3.60
CA VAL A 790 -26.80 33.62 -2.19
C VAL A 790 -28.14 33.65 -1.46
N TYR A 791 -28.53 32.52 -0.88
CA TYR A 791 -29.71 32.48 0.00
C TYR A 791 -29.31 32.08 1.41
N LYS A 792 -30.02 32.64 2.39
CA LYS A 792 -29.94 32.18 3.77
C LYS A 792 -30.70 30.86 3.90
N VAL A 793 -30.04 29.83 4.43
CA VAL A 793 -30.61 28.48 4.56
C VAL A 793 -31.90 28.52 5.39
N TYR A 794 -31.92 29.28 6.49
CA TYR A 794 -33.10 29.41 7.34
C TYR A 794 -34.29 30.16 6.73
N GLN A 795 -34.10 30.88 5.61
CA GLN A 795 -35.18 31.58 4.88
C GLN A 795 -35.61 30.84 3.61
N THR A 796 -35.00 29.69 3.35
CA THR A 796 -35.15 28.97 2.09
C THR A 796 -35.73 27.59 2.35
N MET A 797 -36.84 27.28 1.69
CA MET A 797 -37.43 25.96 1.68
C MET A 797 -36.60 25.04 0.78
N PHE A 798 -36.15 23.92 1.34
CA PHE A 798 -35.59 22.79 0.61
C PHE A 798 -36.62 21.66 0.58
N ARG A 799 -37.04 21.26 -0.62
CA ARG A 799 -38.01 20.18 -0.81
C ARG A 799 -37.51 19.18 -1.82
N ILE A 800 -37.39 17.91 -1.42
CA ILE A 800 -37.16 16.82 -2.36
C ILE A 800 -38.44 16.54 -3.14
N ILE A 801 -38.32 16.48 -4.47
CA ILE A 801 -39.43 16.22 -5.37
C ILE A 801 -39.55 14.70 -5.55
N LYS A 802 -40.75 14.17 -5.34
CA LYS A 802 -41.00 12.73 -5.58
C LYS A 802 -40.98 12.45 -7.07
N GLU A 803 -40.62 11.23 -7.45
CA GLU A 803 -40.65 10.79 -8.86
C GLU A 803 -42.05 10.93 -9.50
N SER A 804 -43.13 10.87 -8.71
CA SER A 804 -44.49 11.12 -9.21
C SER A 804 -44.81 12.61 -9.43
N GLU A 805 -43.98 13.50 -8.91
CA GLU A 805 -44.13 14.97 -8.93
C GLU A 805 -43.08 15.63 -9.85
N THR A 806 -42.21 14.85 -10.53
CA THR A 806 -41.25 15.39 -11.49
C THR A 806 -41.98 15.87 -12.74
N VAL A 807 -41.58 17.01 -13.27
CA VAL A 807 -42.21 17.59 -14.47
C VAL A 807 -41.56 17.11 -15.77
N ASP A 808 -40.43 16.41 -15.67
CA ASP A 808 -39.62 15.94 -16.79
C ASP A 808 -38.96 14.59 -16.48
N SER A 809 -38.07 14.14 -17.38
CA SER A 809 -37.40 12.84 -17.30
C SER A 809 -36.19 12.82 -16.35
N ARG A 810 -35.82 13.94 -15.74
CA ARG A 810 -34.71 13.98 -14.79
C ARG A 810 -35.10 13.39 -13.45
N GLN A 811 -34.17 12.66 -12.87
CA GLN A 811 -34.33 12.05 -11.56
C GLN A 811 -33.61 12.85 -10.49
N HIS A 812 -33.91 12.54 -9.22
CA HIS A 812 -33.23 13.11 -8.05
C HIS A 812 -33.37 14.64 -7.96
N CYS A 813 -34.58 15.13 -8.21
CA CYS A 813 -34.88 16.56 -8.22
C CYS A 813 -35.22 17.10 -6.84
N PHE A 814 -34.88 18.37 -6.60
CA PHE A 814 -35.24 19.12 -5.41
C PHE A 814 -35.51 20.59 -5.75
N LEU A 815 -36.28 21.25 -4.89
CA LEU A 815 -36.72 22.63 -5.06
C LEU A 815 -36.10 23.51 -3.98
N LEU A 816 -35.54 24.65 -4.40
CA LEU A 816 -35.16 25.74 -3.50
C LEU A 816 -36.12 26.91 -3.70
N GLN A 817 -36.83 27.29 -2.64
CA GLN A 817 -37.77 28.41 -2.66
C GLN A 817 -37.46 29.36 -1.51
N SER A 818 -37.07 30.60 -1.84
CA SER A 818 -36.79 31.66 -0.87
C SER A 818 -37.80 32.80 -1.03
N SER A 819 -38.07 33.53 0.05
CA SER A 819 -39.02 34.66 0.01
C SER A 819 -38.55 35.75 -0.96
N GLY A 820 -39.40 36.18 -1.89
CA GLY A 820 -39.08 37.23 -2.86
C GLY A 820 -38.28 36.78 -4.09
N HIS A 821 -37.95 35.49 -4.21
CA HIS A 821 -37.24 34.94 -5.37
C HIS A 821 -38.06 33.85 -6.07
N ALA A 822 -37.90 33.74 -7.40
CA ALA A 822 -38.51 32.66 -8.17
C ALA A 822 -38.00 31.28 -7.68
N PRO A 823 -38.86 30.26 -7.64
CA PRO A 823 -38.47 28.92 -7.21
C PRO A 823 -37.45 28.33 -8.20
N ARG A 824 -36.39 27.70 -7.68
CA ARG A 824 -35.34 27.06 -8.49
C ARG A 824 -35.49 25.55 -8.42
N TYR A 825 -35.79 24.95 -9.56
CA TYR A 825 -35.85 23.49 -9.73
C TYR A 825 -34.47 22.95 -10.06
N LEU A 826 -33.95 22.05 -9.23
CA LEU A 826 -32.58 21.54 -9.31
C LEU A 826 -32.57 20.01 -9.38
N SER A 827 -31.60 19.43 -10.08
CA SER A 827 -31.40 17.98 -10.16
C SER A 827 -29.93 17.60 -9.97
N VAL A 828 -29.68 16.37 -9.51
CA VAL A 828 -28.34 15.76 -9.40
C VAL A 828 -28.28 14.44 -10.15
N GLU A 829 -27.08 13.93 -10.42
CA GLU A 829 -26.88 12.75 -11.28
C GLU A 829 -27.17 11.43 -10.53
N THR A 830 -27.01 11.42 -9.20
CA THR A 830 -27.21 10.23 -8.36
C THR A 830 -28.03 10.51 -7.10
N ARG A 831 -28.77 9.50 -6.63
CA ARG A 831 -29.48 9.53 -5.34
C ARG A 831 -28.56 9.79 -4.15
N GLN A 832 -27.32 9.28 -4.20
CA GLN A 832 -26.35 9.48 -3.12
C GLN A 832 -25.94 10.95 -2.98
N GLU A 833 -25.79 11.68 -4.08
CA GLU A 833 -25.52 13.12 -4.06
C GLU A 833 -26.69 13.89 -3.45
N LEU A 834 -27.92 13.55 -3.80
CA LEU A 834 -29.13 14.18 -3.24
C LEU A 834 -29.18 14.01 -1.71
N LEU A 835 -28.92 12.80 -1.21
CA LEU A 835 -28.88 12.51 0.22
C LEU A 835 -27.74 13.27 0.93
N ARG A 836 -26.59 13.46 0.28
CA ARG A 836 -25.50 14.28 0.83
C ARG A 836 -25.90 15.74 0.95
N ILE A 837 -26.53 16.31 -0.07
CA ILE A 837 -27.04 17.68 -0.03
C ILE A 837 -28.08 17.83 1.07
N GLU A 838 -29.02 16.89 1.20
CA GLU A 838 -30.04 16.91 2.25
C GLU A 838 -29.43 16.88 3.65
N ASN A 839 -28.46 15.98 3.88
CA ASN A 839 -27.76 15.88 5.17
C ASN A 839 -26.98 17.16 5.51
N SER A 840 -26.25 17.73 4.54
CA SER A 840 -25.55 19.00 4.72
C SER A 840 -26.51 20.17 4.90
N TRP A 841 -27.64 20.17 4.20
CA TRP A 841 -28.67 21.20 4.37
C TRP A 841 -29.24 21.16 5.80
N ASN A 842 -29.55 19.97 6.31
CA ASN A 842 -30.04 19.79 7.67
C ASN A 842 -29.02 20.27 8.71
N ALA A 843 -27.74 19.95 8.54
CA ALA A 843 -26.66 20.43 9.41
C ALA A 843 -26.54 21.97 9.37
N ALA A 844 -26.58 22.57 8.18
CA ALA A 844 -26.55 24.02 8.00
C ALA A 844 -27.75 24.72 8.65
N ILE A 845 -28.96 24.13 8.58
CA ILE A 845 -30.11 24.70 9.29
C ILE A 845 -29.90 24.64 10.80
N VAL A 846 -29.44 23.50 11.34
CA VAL A 846 -29.17 23.36 12.78
C VAL A 846 -28.18 24.42 13.25
N THR A 847 -27.07 24.60 12.52
CA THR A 847 -26.08 25.64 12.80
C THR A 847 -26.69 27.04 12.72
N SER A 848 -27.58 27.29 11.77
CA SER A 848 -28.31 28.55 11.63
C SER A 848 -29.20 28.83 12.84
N VAL A 849 -29.94 27.83 13.31
CA VAL A 849 -30.85 27.94 14.47
C VAL A 849 -30.07 28.21 15.76
N ILE A 850 -28.96 27.49 15.99
CA ILE A 850 -28.10 27.71 17.15
C ILE A 850 -27.52 29.14 17.14
N LYS A 851 -27.08 29.63 15.97
CA LYS A 851 -26.58 31.00 15.81
C LYS A 851 -27.66 32.06 16.02
N LEU A 852 -28.91 31.78 15.66
CA LEU A 852 -30.04 32.70 15.83
C LEU A 852 -30.37 32.93 17.32
N GLY A 853 -30.19 31.91 18.19
CA GLY A 853 -30.35 32.00 19.65
C GLY A 853 -31.79 32.21 20.11
N ARG A 854 -32.37 33.38 19.80
CA ARG A 854 -33.77 33.74 20.04
C ARG A 854 -34.33 34.47 18.82
N LYS A 855 -35.52 34.08 18.35
CA LYS A 855 -36.23 34.76 17.27
C LYS A 855 -37.71 34.89 17.59
N THR A 856 -38.24 36.10 17.44
CA THR A 856 -39.67 36.38 17.57
C THR A 856 -40.27 36.60 16.19
N PHE A 857 -41.34 35.86 15.91
CA PHE A 857 -42.12 35.93 14.69
C PHE A 857 -43.41 36.70 14.99
N ALA A 858 -43.73 37.68 14.15
CA ALA A 858 -45.03 38.35 14.25
C ALA A 858 -46.12 37.35 13.86
N VAL A 859 -47.12 37.17 14.72
CA VAL A 859 -48.22 36.22 14.48
C VAL A 859 -49.56 36.84 14.83
N SER A 860 -50.62 36.30 14.25
CA SER A 860 -51.99 36.58 14.68
C SER A 860 -52.57 35.38 15.40
N HIS A 861 -53.03 35.56 16.63
CA HIS A 861 -53.67 34.51 17.42
C HIS A 861 -55.09 34.97 17.78
N HIS A 862 -56.11 34.20 17.37
CA HIS A 862 -57.53 34.58 17.51
C HIS A 862 -57.88 36.00 17.02
N GLY A 863 -57.21 36.51 15.99
CA GLY A 863 -57.45 37.84 15.42
C GLY A 863 -56.72 38.99 16.13
N LYS A 864 -55.96 38.72 17.19
CA LYS A 864 -55.08 39.71 17.86
C LYS A 864 -53.65 39.57 17.36
N SER A 865 -52.93 40.70 17.26
CA SER A 865 -51.50 40.72 16.93
C SER A 865 -50.67 40.30 18.15
N GLY A 866 -49.69 39.43 17.91
CA GLY A 866 -48.82 38.88 18.94
C GLY A 866 -47.46 38.45 18.38
N GLY A 867 -46.58 37.98 19.26
CA GLY A 867 -45.25 37.50 18.94
C GLY A 867 -45.06 36.04 19.36
N LEU A 868 -44.82 35.13 18.42
CA LEU A 868 -44.37 33.78 18.71
C LEU A 868 -42.83 33.80 18.81
N THR A 869 -42.30 33.63 20.00
CA THR A 869 -40.87 33.59 20.25
C THR A 869 -40.38 32.15 20.34
N LEU A 870 -39.36 31.83 19.56
CA LEU A 870 -38.51 30.65 19.74
C LEU A 870 -37.23 31.09 20.43
N ASP A 871 -37.01 30.62 21.64
CA ASP A 871 -35.81 30.84 22.43
C ASP A 871 -35.16 29.49 22.70
N TRP A 872 -33.91 29.31 22.27
CA TRP A 872 -33.21 28.02 22.38
C TRP A 872 -33.11 27.49 23.83
N GLN A 873 -33.03 28.38 24.82
CA GLN A 873 -32.98 28.04 26.23
C GLN A 873 -34.38 27.91 26.84
N ALA A 874 -35.27 28.87 26.54
CA ALA A 874 -36.57 28.99 27.20
C ALA A 874 -37.73 28.26 26.51
N GLY A 875 -37.54 27.77 25.28
CA GLY A 875 -38.54 27.06 24.50
C GLY A 875 -39.41 27.97 23.61
N PHE A 876 -40.68 27.64 23.51
CA PHE A 876 -41.69 28.39 22.77
C PHE A 876 -42.46 29.29 23.73
N SER A 877 -42.64 30.55 23.37
CA SER A 877 -43.59 31.44 24.06
C SER A 877 -44.42 32.20 23.05
N LEU A 878 -45.73 32.27 23.29
CA LEU A 878 -46.62 33.16 22.57
C LEU A 878 -46.93 34.37 23.44
N THR A 879 -46.77 35.55 22.88
CA THR A 879 -47.07 36.83 23.52
C THR A 879 -48.17 37.56 22.76
N GLU A 880 -49.06 38.26 23.46
CA GLU A 880 -50.12 39.09 22.87
C GLU A 880 -50.13 40.50 23.46
N GLY A 881 -50.56 41.48 22.64
CA GLY A 881 -50.72 42.88 23.04
C GLY A 881 -49.43 43.70 23.05
N SER A 882 -49.54 45.01 23.32
CA SER A 882 -48.41 45.96 23.36
C SER A 882 -47.41 45.65 24.47
N ASP A 883 -47.88 45.08 25.58
CA ASP A 883 -47.06 44.77 26.76
C ASP A 883 -46.42 43.37 26.72
N ALA A 884 -46.56 42.66 25.59
CA ALA A 884 -45.99 41.33 25.35
C ALA A 884 -46.30 40.31 26.47
N SER A 885 -47.54 40.28 26.98
CA SER A 885 -47.93 39.33 28.02
C SER A 885 -47.90 37.89 27.48
N ILE A 886 -47.31 36.97 28.25
CA ILE A 886 -47.12 35.57 27.84
C ILE A 886 -48.46 34.84 27.96
N VAL A 887 -49.00 34.37 26.83
CA VAL A 887 -50.24 33.58 26.76
C VAL A 887 -49.99 32.14 27.16
N TRP A 888 -48.88 31.56 26.68
CA TRP A 888 -48.42 30.23 27.07
C TRP A 888 -46.93 30.08 26.77
N GLN A 889 -46.29 29.16 27.48
CA GLN A 889 -44.89 28.81 27.30
C GLN A 889 -44.69 27.29 27.41
N TYR A 890 -43.97 26.71 26.46
CA TYR A 890 -43.63 25.29 26.46
C TYR A 890 -42.15 25.07 26.14
N LYS A 891 -41.52 24.10 26.79
CA LYS A 891 -40.17 23.67 26.44
C LYS A 891 -40.18 22.91 25.12
N PHE A 892 -39.06 22.93 24.39
CA PHE A 892 -38.98 22.14 23.15
C PHE A 892 -39.17 20.62 23.36
N SER A 893 -38.81 20.07 24.52
CA SER A 893 -39.01 18.65 24.84
C SER A 893 -40.49 18.24 24.89
N GLN A 894 -41.37 19.21 25.10
CA GLN A 894 -42.82 19.01 25.16
C GLN A 894 -43.44 18.96 23.76
N LEU A 895 -42.75 19.37 22.70
CA LEU A 895 -43.33 19.33 21.36
C LEU A 895 -43.42 17.89 20.82
N ARG A 896 -44.64 17.46 20.45
CA ARG A 896 -44.93 16.14 19.86
C ARG A 896 -45.21 16.18 18.37
N GLY A 897 -45.62 17.32 17.84
CA GLY A 897 -45.81 17.48 16.41
C GLY A 897 -46.09 18.92 16.02
N SER A 898 -45.90 19.22 14.74
CA SER A 898 -46.26 20.48 14.11
C SER A 898 -46.91 20.20 12.77
N SER A 899 -47.86 21.03 12.36
CA SER A 899 -48.46 20.99 11.03
C SER A 899 -48.84 22.39 10.59
N ASP A 900 -48.83 22.63 9.28
CA ASP A 900 -49.22 23.89 8.66
C ASP A 900 -50.25 23.65 7.54
N ASP A 901 -50.90 24.72 7.09
CA ASP A 901 -51.76 24.72 5.90
C ASP A 901 -51.04 25.23 4.64
N GLY A 902 -49.71 25.42 4.74
CA GLY A 902 -48.75 26.00 3.80
C GLY A 902 -49.17 27.33 3.18
N LYS A 903 -50.11 28.05 3.80
CA LYS A 903 -50.53 29.39 3.39
C LYS A 903 -50.26 30.40 4.50
N SER A 904 -50.87 30.21 5.66
CA SER A 904 -50.78 31.20 6.73
C SER A 904 -51.06 30.68 8.13
N LYS A 905 -51.42 29.40 8.35
CA LYS A 905 -51.75 28.89 9.70
C LYS A 905 -50.84 27.76 10.14
N LEU A 906 -50.30 27.91 11.34
CA LEU A 906 -49.51 26.91 12.06
C LEU A 906 -50.35 26.25 13.16
N LYS A 907 -50.15 24.94 13.36
CA LYS A 907 -50.67 24.14 14.47
C LYS A 907 -49.53 23.42 15.17
N LEU A 908 -49.48 23.54 16.49
CA LEU A 908 -48.45 22.94 17.34
C LEU A 908 -49.09 21.99 18.36
N HIS A 909 -48.49 20.82 18.54
CA HIS A 909 -48.94 19.80 19.48
C HIS A 909 -47.92 19.66 20.60
N PHE A 910 -48.30 20.01 21.82
CA PHE A 910 -47.45 19.92 23.01
C PHE A 910 -47.97 18.84 23.95
N GLN A 911 -47.07 18.08 24.56
CA GLN A 911 -47.38 17.18 25.66
C GLN A 911 -47.20 17.92 26.98
N ASP A 912 -48.27 17.94 27.76
CA ASP A 912 -48.25 18.47 29.11
C ASP A 912 -47.35 17.62 30.03
N ALA A 913 -46.60 18.28 30.92
CA ALA A 913 -45.56 17.64 31.71
C ALA A 913 -46.12 16.76 32.84
N GLU A 914 -47.29 17.10 33.36
CA GLU A 914 -47.88 16.43 34.53
C GLU A 914 -48.92 15.38 34.10
N THR A 915 -49.76 15.71 33.13
CA THR A 915 -50.88 14.85 32.69
C THR A 915 -50.55 13.94 31.52
N ARG A 916 -49.41 14.16 30.85
CA ARG A 916 -49.01 13.50 29.59
C ARG A 916 -50.03 13.64 28.44
N ALA A 917 -51.07 14.45 28.58
CA ALA A 917 -52.05 14.73 27.53
C ALA A 917 -51.42 15.58 26.42
N ILE A 918 -51.90 15.41 25.18
CA ILE A 918 -51.44 16.20 24.03
C ILE A 918 -52.38 17.39 23.83
N GLU A 919 -51.89 18.58 24.15
CA GLU A 919 -52.56 19.84 23.84
C GLU A 919 -52.25 20.31 22.43
N THR A 920 -53.30 20.67 21.68
CA THR A 920 -53.15 21.23 20.34
C THR A 920 -53.39 22.73 20.39
N LYS A 921 -52.33 23.52 20.20
CA LYS A 921 -52.42 24.98 20.00
C LYS A 921 -52.59 25.24 18.49
N ALA A 922 -53.83 25.48 18.08
CA ALA A 922 -54.21 25.69 16.69
C ALA A 922 -54.50 27.18 16.39
N ARG A 923 -54.39 27.57 15.11
CA ARG A 923 -54.74 28.91 14.58
C ARG A 923 -53.74 30.03 14.93
N ILE A 924 -52.45 29.76 14.80
CA ILE A 924 -51.41 30.81 14.80
C ILE A 924 -51.21 31.26 13.34
N GLY A 925 -51.64 32.47 13.02
CA GLY A 925 -51.48 33.07 11.70
C GLY A 925 -50.09 33.67 11.51
N MET A 926 -49.33 33.25 10.50
CA MET A 926 -47.98 33.78 10.21
C MET A 926 -47.97 34.57 8.89
N PRO A 927 -47.14 35.63 8.79
CA PRO A 927 -47.10 36.52 7.62
C PRO A 927 -46.31 35.95 6.44
N SER A 928 -45.40 34.97 6.63
CA SER A 928 -44.61 34.42 5.50
C SER A 928 -44.35 32.92 5.56
N ALA A 929 -44.35 32.27 4.39
CA ALA A 929 -44.03 30.84 4.21
C ALA A 929 -42.58 30.47 4.63
N ALA A 930 -41.65 31.43 4.55
CA ALA A 930 -40.25 31.22 4.94
C ALA A 930 -40.09 30.99 6.46
N GLU A 931 -40.95 31.63 7.27
CA GLU A 931 -40.94 31.48 8.72
C GLU A 931 -41.42 30.07 9.15
N PHE A 932 -42.35 29.47 8.42
CA PHE A 932 -42.75 28.07 8.63
C PHE A 932 -41.58 27.11 8.47
N THR A 933 -40.75 27.32 7.45
CA THR A 933 -39.60 26.44 7.17
C THR A 933 -38.59 26.46 8.31
N LEU A 934 -38.28 27.65 8.83
CA LEU A 934 -37.41 27.81 10.00
C LEU A 934 -37.98 27.10 11.24
N LEU A 935 -39.28 27.28 11.51
CA LEU A 935 -39.98 26.62 12.60
C LEU A 935 -39.93 25.09 12.48
N HIS A 936 -40.27 24.53 11.31
CA HIS A 936 -40.23 23.09 11.07
C HIS A 936 -38.83 22.49 11.21
N ALA A 937 -37.79 23.22 10.79
CA ALA A 937 -36.43 22.75 10.96
C ALA A 937 -35.96 22.79 12.42
N CYS A 938 -36.35 23.82 13.20
CA CYS A 938 -36.16 23.85 14.65
C CYS A 938 -36.82 22.65 15.34
N PHE A 939 -37.99 22.22 14.85
CA PHE A 939 -38.76 21.10 15.41
C PHE A 939 -38.13 19.73 15.12
N SER A 940 -37.62 19.52 13.91
CA SER A 940 -37.05 18.24 13.48
C SER A 940 -35.81 17.84 14.27
N HIS A 941 -34.94 18.79 14.61
CA HIS A 941 -33.68 18.51 15.31
C HIS A 941 -33.89 17.92 16.72
N ARG A 942 -34.79 18.50 17.54
CA ARG A 942 -34.91 18.09 18.95
C ARG A 942 -35.72 16.80 19.15
N GLN A 943 -36.57 16.42 18.20
CA GLN A 943 -37.21 15.09 18.22
C GLN A 943 -36.24 13.97 17.82
N GLY A 944 -35.25 14.24 16.97
CA GLY A 944 -34.15 13.30 16.68
C GLY A 944 -33.04 13.28 17.75
N GLY A 945 -33.06 14.22 18.69
CA GLY A 945 -32.00 14.48 19.67
C GLY A 945 -32.23 13.94 21.09
N ILE A 946 -33.18 13.02 21.31
CA ILE A 946 -33.19 12.20 22.54
C ILE A 946 -32.18 11.06 22.33
N GLY A 947 -30.90 11.42 22.34
CA GLY A 947 -29.77 10.53 22.08
C GLY A 947 -28.50 11.35 22.00
N GLY A 948 -27.87 11.60 23.15
CA GLY A 948 -26.61 12.32 23.25
C GLY A 948 -25.44 11.55 22.66
N SER A 949 -24.52 12.31 22.03
CA SER A 949 -23.15 11.95 21.63
C SER A 949 -22.92 10.55 21.05
N GLY A 950 -22.92 10.45 19.72
CA GLY A 950 -22.41 9.29 19.00
C GLY A 950 -22.11 9.67 17.55
N ILE A 951 -20.85 9.54 17.16
CA ILE A 951 -20.39 9.61 15.78
C ILE A 951 -21.14 8.55 14.97
N LEU A 952 -21.60 8.93 13.78
CA LEU A 952 -22.27 8.10 12.78
C LEU A 952 -21.54 6.77 12.51
N GLU A 953 -22.13 5.66 12.97
CA GLU A 953 -22.13 4.38 12.27
C GLU A 953 -23.58 3.88 12.22
N LEU A 954 -24.22 4.01 11.06
CA LEU A 954 -25.49 3.34 10.75
C LEU A 954 -25.20 2.25 9.72
N ASN A 955 -25.29 1.01 10.19
CA ASN A 955 -25.31 -0.20 9.37
C ASN A 955 -26.65 -0.32 8.64
N THR A 956 -26.58 -0.83 7.41
CA THR A 956 -27.62 -0.90 6.38
C THR A 956 -28.62 -2.05 6.53
N ALA A 957 -29.13 -2.36 7.72
CA ALA A 957 -29.99 -3.57 7.89
C ALA A 957 -31.39 -3.36 8.53
N ASP A 958 -31.68 -2.26 9.23
CA ASP A 958 -32.99 -2.09 9.90
C ASP A 958 -33.88 -0.99 9.27
N LEU A 959 -34.00 -1.02 7.95
CA LEU A 959 -34.82 -0.07 7.19
C LEU A 959 -36.30 -0.46 7.05
N SER A 960 -36.78 -1.53 7.69
CA SER A 960 -38.15 -2.01 7.52
C SER A 960 -39.16 -1.67 8.63
N GLU A 961 -38.76 -1.17 9.82
CA GLU A 961 -39.75 -0.93 10.90
C GLU A 961 -39.67 0.42 11.65
N ALA A 962 -38.70 1.29 11.39
CA ALA A 962 -38.70 2.64 11.96
C ALA A 962 -39.51 3.62 11.09
N LYS A 963 -40.84 3.64 11.26
CA LYS A 963 -41.71 4.73 10.77
C LYS A 963 -41.38 6.05 11.48
N VAL A 964 -40.35 6.75 11.01
CA VAL A 964 -40.22 8.19 11.26
C VAL A 964 -41.30 8.87 10.41
N ARG A 965 -42.44 9.19 11.05
CA ARG A 965 -43.46 10.08 10.48
C ARG A 965 -42.86 11.49 10.37
N ILE A 966 -42.13 11.75 9.30
CA ILE A 966 -42.05 13.10 8.74
C ILE A 966 -43.47 13.40 8.25
N ILE A 967 -44.13 14.37 8.87
CA ILE A 967 -45.45 14.83 8.41
C ILE A 967 -45.23 15.43 7.01
N LYS A 968 -45.59 14.64 6.00
CA LYS A 968 -45.91 15.13 4.67
C LYS A 968 -47.00 16.19 4.85
N SER A 969 -46.71 17.44 4.55
CA SER A 969 -47.77 18.38 4.16
C SER A 969 -48.42 17.78 2.91
N LYS A 970 -49.61 17.20 3.06
CA LYS A 970 -50.49 16.91 1.93
C LYS A 970 -50.87 18.26 1.34
N PHE A 971 -50.45 18.53 0.11
CA PHE A 971 -51.08 19.54 -0.74
C PHE A 971 -51.86 18.80 -1.83
N VAL A 972 -53.18 18.96 -1.78
CA VAL A 972 -54.05 19.07 -2.96
C VAL A 972 -54.14 20.56 -3.26
#